data_AF-F8MN49-F1
#
_entry.id   AF-F8MN49-F1
#
_cell.length_a   1.000
_cell.length_b   1.000
_cell.length_c   1.000
_cell.angle_alpha   90.00
_cell.angle_beta   90.00
_cell.angle_gamma   90.00
#
_symmetry.space_group_name_H-M   'P 1'
#
loop_
_entity.id
_entity.type
_entity.pdbx_description
1 polymer ?
#
loop_
_entity_poly.entity_id
_entity_poly.type
_entity_poly.pdbx_seq_one_letter_code
_entity_poly.pdbx_strand_id
1 'polypeptide(L)'
;MPVKFAISSGALSLALLLFGHGNPCLAETTPDTSYIYFDNTQYLAASSNVVPMSWSTLEAAFASPNRSDIASFTGLDWTKPYPGSPLPGFTAHLRIADEVRFPPAVTDENVSTNVAALNFGIPSSIRKENGLPRSMHSSWYVCQHYYISTLPDPTSDIAHDCSFLPSQCQKDLIASLTQNWGAFKSNPDSNTMCSGWALDTITESCQSTLGRVKADILGFEASDLGDEDAARSFAVDEVGRLSWMVGTNFNDPGNQTSYAAAYNRTYIVATVFGYNSGYTGSVKPVVELACLRGQWGTTQATSSSSSSSTPPDSSSVISTTSSASAISGSSTAVSSATRASSSSLITDFQQNYYFHCIALLHYALHSHGLDSACICTHVQSAAAAVAAPTQLLCETSEDKRYARARNARLIMSNEVPDMPTDDVKPYCFWHPDTAKEETYRLLATRYPDMAYSVGRACAVAGYDGLYHELDILPEISIAEEARESSAANAGSKAIYEHIMKQPICYAVLNDYTRFVHHQNPRSPAFMNGDTAVRSTLDVTVTPRDVPDWCDTRHFFDIAEDYHVAEVTTHKYFFTSQGTLPPEHVELLYSPLPSHLPTIIKDPLIVMAAYEGNLDRYVRLRRPCMVEQEHGAVLRGIYHNTTFAKWWSLQGDKCDFDIRAATLARFIMVNDLSHITETDPHPEDDSDEIPGMIWWPLIPAERTLKALAKRRPDMHLQVAMACIAGNYKKLWDELAPEPCYQLYNQASLKRDPSVRNHFVDYLERRASELGSDVKRFRAVCENLAHDWCLNATRLDKEPTSCWLPSEISIPGPSGFPDTDNVYGSPDQTNLAGEDSNWELYICSSEEVRAKIPASRSEIRLYDSDDE
;
A
#
# COMPACT_ATOMS: atom_id res chain seq x y z
N MET A 1 -12.95 -5.56 15.89
CA MET A 1 -11.85 -5.15 16.78
C MET A 1 -10.82 -4.49 15.90
N PRO A 2 -10.42 -3.22 16.14
CA PRO A 2 -9.44 -2.55 15.29
C PRO A 2 -8.04 -3.06 15.66
N VAL A 3 -7.42 -3.85 14.78
CA VAL A 3 -5.99 -4.16 14.84
C VAL A 3 -5.24 -2.85 14.56
N LYS A 4 -4.36 -2.38 15.46
CA LYS A 4 -3.41 -1.32 15.13
C LYS A 4 -2.32 -1.96 14.27
N PHE A 5 -2.41 -1.86 12.95
CA PHE A 5 -1.27 -2.26 12.13
C PHE A 5 -0.16 -1.23 12.28
N ALA A 6 0.84 -1.54 13.12
CA ALA A 6 2.12 -0.86 13.09
C ALA A 6 2.86 -1.24 11.80
N ILE A 7 2.52 -0.60 10.69
CA ILE A 7 3.29 -0.71 9.45
C ILE A 7 4.54 0.15 9.65
N SER A 8 5.54 -0.44 10.28
CA SER A 8 6.94 -0.02 10.17
C SER A 8 7.39 -0.28 8.73
N SER A 9 7.96 0.72 8.08
CA SER A 9 8.57 0.66 6.75
C SER A 9 9.79 -0.29 6.66
N GLY A 10 10.03 -1.13 7.67
CA GLY A 10 10.91 -2.30 7.61
C GLY A 10 10.23 -3.58 7.08
N ALA A 11 8.91 -3.61 6.93
CA ALA A 11 8.19 -4.81 6.49
C ALA A 11 8.18 -5.04 4.97
N LEU A 12 8.51 -4.01 4.15
CA LEU A 12 8.71 -4.21 2.71
C LEU A 12 9.97 -5.05 2.39
N SER A 13 10.91 -5.15 3.34
CA SER A 13 12.04 -6.07 3.20
C SER A 13 11.70 -7.50 3.62
N LEU A 14 10.55 -7.79 4.25
CA LEU A 14 10.24 -9.16 4.69
C LEU A 14 9.65 -10.02 3.56
N ALA A 15 8.91 -9.42 2.62
CA ALA A 15 8.56 -10.08 1.35
C ALA A 15 9.83 -10.36 0.52
N LEU A 16 10.85 -9.49 0.61
CA LEU A 16 12.17 -9.70 0.00
C LEU A 16 13.11 -10.63 0.80
N LEU A 17 12.88 -10.83 2.10
CA LEU A 17 13.65 -11.76 2.94
C LEU A 17 13.13 -13.21 2.83
N LEU A 18 11.86 -13.41 2.47
CA LEU A 18 11.27 -14.74 2.24
C LEU A 18 11.51 -15.25 0.80
N PHE A 19 11.86 -14.36 -0.14
CA PHE A 19 12.29 -14.75 -1.50
C PHE A 19 13.79 -14.52 -1.72
N GLY A 20 14.61 -15.39 -1.12
CA GLY A 20 15.97 -15.74 -1.55
C GLY A 20 16.95 -14.61 -1.89
N HIS A 21 17.92 -14.43 -1.00
CA HIS A 21 19.13 -13.59 -1.08
C HIS A 21 18.93 -12.09 -0.81
N GLY A 22 18.60 -11.77 0.45
CA GLY A 22 18.98 -10.51 1.08
C GLY A 22 19.96 -10.80 2.21
N ASN A 23 21.09 -10.08 2.27
CA ASN A 23 22.06 -10.14 3.36
C ASN A 23 21.39 -10.22 4.74
N PRO A 24 21.82 -11.10 5.66
CA PRO A 24 21.27 -11.20 7.02
C PRO A 24 21.53 -9.94 7.90
N CYS A 25 22.21 -8.92 7.38
CA CYS A 25 22.45 -7.65 8.07
C CYS A 25 21.36 -6.61 7.82
N LEU A 26 20.10 -6.87 8.20
CA LEU A 26 19.09 -5.80 8.38
C LEU A 26 18.19 -5.99 9.61
N ALA A 27 18.58 -6.85 10.54
CA ALA A 27 17.89 -7.00 11.82
C ALA A 27 18.63 -6.30 12.96
N GLU A 28 18.73 -4.97 12.91
CA GLU A 28 19.27 -4.20 14.04
C GLU A 28 18.60 -2.83 14.24
N THR A 29 17.29 -2.74 14.03
CA THR A 29 16.53 -1.53 14.41
C THR A 29 15.70 -1.67 15.68
N THR A 30 15.40 -2.89 16.14
CA THR A 30 14.95 -3.21 17.52
C THR A 30 15.29 -4.67 17.88
N PRO A 31 16.01 -4.96 18.98
CA PRO A 31 16.45 -6.32 19.31
C PRO A 31 15.30 -7.29 19.70
N ASP A 32 14.09 -6.78 19.98
CA ASP A 32 12.96 -7.56 20.52
C ASP A 32 11.75 -7.65 19.57
N THR A 33 11.95 -7.85 18.27
CA THR A 33 10.83 -7.90 17.30
C THR A 33 10.89 -9.17 16.44
N SER A 34 9.78 -9.88 16.36
CA SER A 34 9.51 -11.03 15.49
C SER A 34 8.17 -10.81 14.77
N TYR A 35 7.81 -11.69 13.84
CA TYR A 35 6.59 -11.58 13.03
C TYR A 35 5.85 -12.91 13.00
N ILE A 36 4.53 -12.82 13.02
CA ILE A 36 3.63 -13.98 12.84
C ILE A 36 2.57 -13.63 11.80
N TYR A 37 2.06 -14.65 11.11
CA TYR A 37 0.78 -14.52 10.43
C TYR A 37 -0.32 -14.34 11.48
N PHE A 38 -1.18 -13.35 11.33
CA PHE A 38 -2.21 -13.00 12.30
C PHE A 38 -3.26 -14.10 12.41
N ASP A 39 -3.70 -14.64 11.27
CA ASP A 39 -4.55 -15.82 11.20
C ASP A 39 -4.33 -16.67 9.93
N ASN A 40 -5.12 -17.75 9.83
CA ASN A 40 -5.11 -18.70 8.71
C ASN A 40 -6.10 -18.30 7.59
N THR A 41 -6.28 -17.00 7.33
CA THR A 41 -7.04 -16.52 6.17
C THR A 41 -6.54 -17.16 4.88
N GLN A 42 -7.42 -17.28 3.88
CA GLN A 42 -7.06 -17.88 2.58
C GLN A 42 -5.92 -17.15 1.85
N TYR A 43 -5.51 -15.97 2.34
CA TYR A 43 -4.43 -15.15 1.83
C TYR A 43 -3.27 -15.08 2.84
N LEU A 44 -2.58 -16.20 3.07
CA LEU A 44 -1.30 -16.19 3.79
C LEU A 44 -0.29 -15.16 3.19
N ALA A 45 -0.52 -14.70 1.95
CA ALA A 45 0.25 -13.68 1.25
C ALA A 45 -0.03 -12.21 1.61
N ALA A 46 -1.13 -11.89 2.29
CA ALA A 46 -1.52 -10.50 2.49
C ALA A 46 -0.57 -9.83 3.49
N SER A 47 0.04 -8.70 3.13
CA SER A 47 0.91 -7.94 4.03
C SER A 47 0.16 -7.50 5.30
N SER A 48 -1.15 -7.25 5.17
CA SER A 48 -2.06 -7.02 6.30
C SER A 48 -2.31 -8.25 7.18
N ASN A 49 -1.88 -9.45 6.79
CA ASN A 49 -1.96 -10.63 7.63
C ASN A 49 -0.65 -10.88 8.41
N VAL A 50 0.38 -10.03 8.28
CA VAL A 50 1.63 -10.17 9.06
C VAL A 50 1.66 -9.10 10.15
N VAL A 51 1.79 -9.54 11.41
CA VAL A 51 1.80 -8.64 12.56
C VAL A 51 3.08 -8.78 13.38
N PRO A 52 3.64 -7.67 13.89
CA PRO A 52 4.83 -7.71 14.73
C PRO A 52 4.49 -8.22 16.15
N MET A 53 5.40 -9.01 16.71
CA MET A 53 5.33 -9.58 18.05
C MET A 53 6.64 -9.30 18.80
N SER A 54 6.58 -9.25 20.14
CA SER A 54 7.79 -9.22 20.97
C SER A 54 8.48 -10.58 20.90
N TRP A 55 9.76 -10.59 20.53
CA TRP A 55 10.52 -11.83 20.42
C TRP A 55 10.67 -12.51 21.79
N SER A 56 11.04 -11.76 22.83
CA SER A 56 11.15 -12.26 24.21
C SER A 56 9.85 -12.85 24.74
N THR A 57 8.70 -12.30 24.32
CA THR A 57 7.39 -12.86 24.65
C THR A 57 7.15 -14.20 23.95
N LEU A 58 7.48 -14.31 22.66
CA LEU A 58 7.38 -15.56 21.90
C LEU A 58 8.37 -16.62 22.40
N GLU A 59 9.62 -16.24 22.64
CA GLU A 59 10.67 -17.11 23.17
C GLU A 59 10.27 -17.71 24.52
N ALA A 60 9.76 -16.88 25.44
CA ALA A 60 9.25 -17.34 26.73
C ALA A 60 8.06 -18.29 26.57
N ALA A 61 7.16 -18.03 25.61
CA ALA A 61 6.00 -18.86 25.36
C ALA A 61 6.39 -20.23 24.77
N PHE A 62 7.35 -20.28 23.83
CA PHE A 62 7.83 -21.51 23.23
C PHE A 62 8.83 -22.30 24.08
N ALA A 63 9.33 -21.74 25.19
CA ALA A 63 10.11 -22.48 26.17
C ALA A 63 9.29 -23.61 26.84
N SER A 64 7.96 -23.49 26.88
CA SER A 64 7.05 -24.51 27.41
C SER A 64 5.76 -24.56 26.56
N PRO A 65 5.82 -25.11 25.34
CA PRO A 65 4.68 -25.09 24.42
C PRO A 65 3.55 -25.96 24.97
N ASN A 66 2.31 -25.48 24.83
CA ASN A 66 1.09 -26.15 25.27
C ASN A 66 0.83 -27.44 24.48
N ARG A 67 1.22 -27.48 23.20
CA ARG A 67 1.17 -28.67 22.35
C ARG A 67 2.42 -28.77 21.48
N SER A 68 2.81 -29.99 21.16
CA SER A 68 3.87 -30.26 20.19
C SER A 68 3.60 -31.54 19.40
N ASP A 69 4.21 -31.63 18.23
CA ASP A 69 4.22 -32.82 17.39
C ASP A 69 5.52 -32.87 16.57
N ILE A 70 5.97 -34.07 16.23
CA ILE A 70 7.25 -34.27 15.52
C ILE A 70 7.09 -35.38 14.50
N ALA A 71 7.31 -35.04 13.23
CA ALA A 71 7.33 -35.97 12.11
C ALA A 71 8.77 -36.21 11.69
N SER A 72 9.18 -37.48 11.54
CA SER A 72 10.53 -37.84 11.08
C SER A 72 10.48 -38.38 9.65
N PHE A 73 11.46 -38.00 8.82
CA PHE A 73 11.57 -38.46 7.44
C PHE A 73 13.02 -38.70 7.01
N THR A 74 13.19 -39.28 5.82
CA THR A 74 14.52 -39.58 5.25
C THR A 74 14.83 -38.55 4.17
N GLY A 75 15.72 -37.60 4.49
CA GLY A 75 16.20 -36.60 3.55
C GLY A 75 17.44 -37.07 2.79
N LEU A 76 18.23 -36.12 2.28
CA LEU A 76 19.48 -36.38 1.56
C LEU A 76 20.69 -35.76 2.30
N ASP A 77 21.83 -36.45 2.28
CA ASP A 77 23.09 -35.94 2.82
C ASP A 77 23.64 -34.82 1.93
N TRP A 78 23.37 -33.58 2.33
CA TRP A 78 23.80 -32.37 1.63
C TRP A 78 25.28 -32.02 1.83
N THR A 79 26.02 -32.75 2.68
CA THR A 79 27.44 -32.47 2.95
C THR A 79 28.36 -32.93 1.82
N LYS A 80 27.80 -33.69 0.87
CA LYS A 80 28.42 -34.12 -0.38
C LYS A 80 27.74 -33.41 -1.56
N PRO A 81 28.34 -33.36 -2.76
CA PRO A 81 27.67 -32.81 -3.94
C PRO A 81 26.32 -33.47 -4.24
N TYR A 82 25.39 -32.69 -4.79
CA TYR A 82 24.07 -33.14 -5.23
C TYR A 82 24.20 -34.30 -6.24
N PRO A 83 23.40 -35.40 -6.13
CA PRO A 83 22.15 -35.56 -5.37
C PRO A 83 22.30 -36.18 -3.97
N GLY A 84 23.52 -36.32 -3.44
CA GLY A 84 23.73 -36.93 -2.11
C GLY A 84 23.25 -38.38 -2.00
N SER A 85 23.20 -38.89 -0.76
CA SER A 85 22.66 -40.21 -0.44
C SER A 85 21.54 -40.10 0.60
N PRO A 86 20.54 -41.00 0.59
CA PRO A 86 19.49 -41.03 1.61
C PRO A 86 20.06 -41.01 3.03
N LEU A 87 19.53 -40.14 3.87
CA LEU A 87 19.98 -39.94 5.24
C LEU A 87 18.76 -39.85 6.18
N PRO A 88 18.54 -40.84 7.05
CA PRO A 88 17.42 -40.81 7.99
C PRO A 88 17.69 -39.83 9.15
N GLY A 89 16.61 -39.35 9.76
CA GLY A 89 16.66 -38.58 11.00
C GLY A 89 16.50 -37.07 10.83
N PHE A 90 15.96 -36.63 9.68
CA PHE A 90 15.41 -35.28 9.56
C PHE A 90 14.04 -35.23 10.23
N THR A 91 13.68 -34.05 10.75
CA THR A 91 12.44 -33.87 11.50
C THR A 91 11.74 -32.56 11.14
N ALA A 92 10.42 -32.57 11.13
CA ALA A 92 9.58 -31.37 11.15
C ALA A 92 8.91 -31.27 12.52
N HIS A 93 9.00 -30.11 13.16
CA HIS A 93 8.50 -29.87 14.50
C HIS A 93 7.35 -28.87 14.46
N LEU A 94 6.26 -29.19 15.17
CA LEU A 94 5.17 -28.27 15.49
C LEU A 94 5.23 -27.94 16.98
N ARG A 95 5.12 -26.66 17.31
CA ARG A 95 4.96 -26.17 18.70
C ARG A 95 3.83 -25.16 18.73
N ILE A 96 2.89 -25.29 19.67
CA ILE A 96 1.78 -24.34 19.84
C ILE A 96 1.85 -23.77 21.25
N ALA A 97 1.91 -22.45 21.36
CA ALA A 97 1.84 -21.73 22.61
C ALA A 97 0.50 -20.98 22.72
N ASP A 98 -0.19 -21.13 23.84
CA ASP A 98 -1.48 -20.50 24.05
C ASP A 98 -1.33 -19.09 24.63
N GLU A 99 -2.33 -18.24 24.38
CA GLU A 99 -2.49 -16.91 25.02
C GLU A 99 -1.27 -15.98 24.93
N VAL A 100 -0.54 -16.00 23.82
CA VAL A 100 0.55 -15.05 23.58
C VAL A 100 -0.03 -13.65 23.41
N ARG A 101 0.45 -12.69 24.22
CA ARG A 101 -0.04 -11.31 24.18
C ARG A 101 0.56 -10.53 23.02
N PHE A 102 -0.28 -9.73 22.38
CA PHE A 102 0.17 -8.76 21.40
C PHE A 102 0.91 -7.59 22.06
N PRO A 103 1.92 -7.00 21.40
CA PRO A 103 2.54 -5.78 21.89
C PRO A 103 1.58 -4.58 21.76
N PRO A 104 1.74 -3.51 22.55
CA PRO A 104 0.90 -2.30 22.47
C PRO A 104 0.88 -1.63 21.09
N ALA A 105 1.94 -1.84 20.29
CA ALA A 105 2.01 -1.39 18.92
C ALA A 105 0.93 -2.04 18.01
N VAL A 106 0.44 -3.23 18.37
CA VAL A 106 -0.59 -3.98 17.64
C VAL A 106 -1.99 -3.79 18.22
N THR A 107 -2.13 -3.71 19.54
CA THR A 107 -3.40 -3.39 20.19
C THR A 107 -3.19 -3.02 21.66
N ASP A 108 -4.00 -2.10 22.18
CA ASP A 108 -4.05 -1.78 23.62
C ASP A 108 -5.13 -2.60 24.34
N GLU A 109 -5.95 -3.36 23.59
CA GLU A 109 -6.99 -4.22 24.15
C GLU A 109 -6.36 -5.43 24.83
N ASN A 110 -7.00 -5.95 25.89
CA ASN A 110 -6.52 -7.11 26.62
C ASN A 110 -6.86 -8.42 25.89
N VAL A 111 -6.26 -8.61 24.71
CA VAL A 111 -6.46 -9.75 23.83
C VAL A 111 -5.15 -10.52 23.59
N SER A 112 -5.27 -11.81 23.27
CA SER A 112 -4.15 -12.72 23.02
C SER A 112 -4.37 -13.56 21.76
N THR A 113 -3.36 -14.31 21.35
CA THR A 113 -3.39 -15.24 20.21
C THR A 113 -2.71 -16.55 20.58
N ASN A 114 -3.15 -17.67 20.01
CA ASN A 114 -2.45 -18.94 20.14
C ASN A 114 -1.55 -19.09 18.92
N VAL A 115 -0.24 -19.18 19.15
CA VAL A 115 0.77 -19.14 18.09
C VAL A 115 1.33 -20.53 17.85
N ALA A 116 1.23 -21.00 16.61
CA ALA A 116 1.89 -22.22 16.14
C ALA A 116 3.18 -21.86 15.41
N ALA A 117 4.29 -22.55 15.73
CA ALA A 117 5.57 -22.45 15.05
C ALA A 117 5.94 -23.78 14.39
N LEU A 118 6.50 -23.70 13.17
CA LEU A 118 7.07 -24.84 12.45
C LEU A 118 8.58 -24.69 12.30
N ASN A 119 9.31 -25.78 12.56
CA ASN A 119 10.77 -25.82 12.49
C ASN A 119 11.28 -27.09 11.82
N PHE A 120 12.48 -27.00 11.24
CA PHE A 120 13.16 -28.10 10.58
C PHE A 120 14.41 -28.52 11.35
N GLY A 121 14.50 -29.82 11.65
CA GLY A 121 15.60 -30.42 12.37
C GLY A 121 16.46 -31.32 11.47
N ILE A 122 17.77 -31.23 11.68
CA ILE A 122 18.76 -32.07 10.99
C ILE A 122 19.23 -33.25 11.86
N PRO A 123 19.62 -34.38 11.25
CA PRO A 123 20.16 -35.52 11.99
C PRO A 123 21.51 -35.21 12.63
N SER A 124 21.80 -35.89 13.74
CA SER A 124 23.05 -35.72 14.51
C SER A 124 24.32 -36.02 13.69
N SER A 125 24.22 -36.82 12.64
CA SER A 125 25.32 -37.17 11.73
C SER A 125 25.85 -35.97 10.92
N ILE A 126 25.00 -34.99 10.63
CA ILE A 126 25.35 -33.76 9.92
C ILE A 126 25.30 -32.52 10.82
N ARG A 127 25.26 -32.73 12.14
CA ARG A 127 25.35 -31.69 13.16
C ARG A 127 26.79 -31.59 13.70
N LYS A 128 27.26 -30.37 13.95
CA LYS A 128 28.51 -30.08 14.66
C LYS A 128 28.31 -30.24 16.17
N GLU A 129 29.41 -30.27 16.93
CA GLU A 129 29.35 -30.36 18.40
C GLU A 129 28.66 -29.15 19.05
N ASN A 130 28.73 -27.97 18.41
CA ASN A 130 28.06 -26.75 18.86
C ASN A 130 26.56 -26.66 18.48
N GLY A 131 25.98 -27.73 17.91
CA GLY A 131 24.56 -27.81 17.55
C GLY A 131 24.22 -27.31 16.14
N LEU A 132 25.14 -26.62 15.45
CA LEU A 132 24.93 -26.08 14.09
C LEU A 132 25.09 -27.15 12.99
N PRO A 133 24.52 -26.96 11.80
CA PRO A 133 24.77 -27.84 10.65
C PRO A 133 26.25 -27.87 10.24
N ARG A 134 26.70 -29.03 9.75
CA ARG A 134 27.90 -29.14 8.92
C ARG A 134 27.68 -28.40 7.61
N SER A 135 28.78 -27.89 7.03
CA SER A 135 28.74 -27.14 5.78
C SER A 135 28.03 -27.94 4.69
N MET A 136 27.03 -27.30 4.07
CA MET A 136 26.33 -27.81 2.90
C MET A 136 27.16 -27.55 1.64
N HIS A 137 27.21 -28.51 0.72
CA HIS A 137 27.91 -28.31 -0.54
C HIS A 137 27.16 -27.27 -1.41
N SER A 138 27.88 -26.40 -2.12
CA SER A 138 27.30 -25.28 -2.89
C SER A 138 26.35 -25.68 -4.03
N SER A 139 26.30 -26.96 -4.38
CA SER A 139 25.39 -27.50 -5.38
C SER A 139 23.95 -27.66 -4.90
N TRP A 140 23.68 -27.47 -3.60
CA TRP A 140 22.36 -27.70 -3.00
C TRP A 140 21.56 -26.42 -2.83
N TYR A 141 20.25 -26.57 -2.95
CA TYR A 141 19.26 -25.58 -2.54
C TYR A 141 18.07 -26.34 -1.92
N VAL A 142 17.67 -25.97 -0.72
CA VAL A 142 16.58 -26.64 0.02
C VAL A 142 15.40 -25.68 0.17
N CYS A 143 14.18 -26.19 -0.04
CA CYS A 143 12.93 -25.43 0.09
C CYS A 143 11.97 -26.13 1.03
N GLN A 144 11.26 -25.38 1.86
CA GLN A 144 10.22 -25.86 2.76
C GLN A 144 8.93 -25.12 2.44
N HIS A 145 7.92 -25.87 1.99
CA HIS A 145 6.59 -25.33 1.71
C HIS A 145 5.65 -25.68 2.86
N TYR A 146 4.94 -24.70 3.37
CA TYR A 146 3.99 -24.84 4.48
C TYR A 146 2.56 -24.65 4.00
N TYR A 147 1.70 -25.62 4.31
CA TYR A 147 0.25 -25.55 4.06
C TYR A 147 -0.49 -25.78 5.37
N ILE A 148 -1.59 -25.04 5.57
CA ILE A 148 -2.44 -25.19 6.75
C ILE A 148 -3.87 -25.51 6.29
N SER A 149 -4.45 -26.59 6.79
CA SER A 149 -5.85 -26.93 6.53
C SER A 149 -6.62 -27.23 7.80
N THR A 150 -7.88 -26.81 7.83
CA THR A 150 -8.85 -27.12 8.89
C THR A 150 -9.94 -28.10 8.42
N LEU A 151 -9.86 -28.61 7.18
CA LEU A 151 -10.84 -29.55 6.64
C LEU A 151 -10.67 -31.00 7.14
N PRO A 152 -9.44 -31.53 7.30
CA PRO A 152 -9.28 -32.90 7.81
C PRO A 152 -9.88 -33.03 9.21
N ASP A 153 -10.59 -34.14 9.47
CA ASP A 153 -11.25 -34.41 10.75
C ASP A 153 -10.25 -34.26 11.92
N PRO A 154 -10.48 -33.32 12.86
CA PRO A 154 -9.56 -33.06 13.95
C PRO A 154 -9.53 -34.16 15.01
N THR A 155 -10.50 -35.08 15.03
CA THR A 155 -10.58 -36.19 15.99
C THR A 155 -9.81 -37.43 15.56
N SER A 156 -9.41 -37.50 14.30
CA SER A 156 -8.63 -38.59 13.73
C SER A 156 -7.14 -38.31 13.85
N ASP A 157 -6.33 -39.33 14.15
CA ASP A 157 -4.86 -39.21 14.13
C ASP A 157 -4.38 -38.89 12.72
N ILE A 158 -3.35 -38.04 12.61
CA ILE A 158 -2.72 -37.69 11.34
C ILE A 158 -1.49 -38.57 11.11
N ALA A 159 -1.42 -39.23 9.96
CA ALA A 159 -0.22 -39.98 9.60
C ALA A 159 0.90 -38.99 9.23
N HIS A 160 2.04 -39.09 9.91
CA HIS A 160 3.17 -38.16 9.75
C HIS A 160 3.79 -38.18 8.35
N ASP A 161 3.65 -39.27 7.61
CA ASP A 161 4.04 -39.42 6.20
C ASP A 161 3.00 -38.85 5.21
N CYS A 162 1.97 -38.17 5.73
CA CYS A 162 0.85 -37.63 4.96
C CYS A 162 0.03 -38.70 4.20
N SER A 163 0.11 -39.98 4.58
CA SER A 163 -0.62 -41.07 3.90
C SER A 163 -2.15 -40.98 3.96
N PHE A 164 -2.69 -40.10 4.80
CA PHE A 164 -4.13 -39.76 4.81
C PHE A 164 -4.57 -39.01 3.54
N LEU A 165 -3.64 -38.36 2.84
CA LEU A 165 -3.91 -37.70 1.56
C LEU A 165 -4.13 -38.74 0.46
N PRO A 166 -5.06 -38.51 -0.49
CA PRO A 166 -5.22 -39.37 -1.65
C PRO A 166 -3.88 -39.59 -2.38
N SER A 167 -3.61 -40.82 -2.82
CA SER A 167 -2.35 -41.13 -3.51
C SER A 167 -2.09 -40.28 -4.76
N GLN A 168 -3.15 -39.81 -5.42
CA GLN A 168 -3.06 -38.88 -6.55
C GLN A 168 -2.67 -37.46 -6.09
N CYS A 169 -3.23 -36.98 -4.99
CA CYS A 169 -2.85 -35.70 -4.38
C CYS A 169 -1.36 -35.67 -4.03
N GLN A 170 -0.84 -36.71 -3.37
CA GLN A 170 0.58 -36.77 -3.02
C GLN A 170 1.48 -36.73 -4.27
N LYS A 171 1.12 -37.48 -5.31
CA LYS A 171 1.88 -37.50 -6.58
C LYS A 171 1.88 -36.15 -7.27
N ASP A 172 0.72 -35.51 -7.37
CA ASP A 172 0.59 -34.23 -8.06
C ASP A 172 1.26 -33.10 -7.29
N LEU A 173 1.18 -33.12 -5.95
CA LEU A 173 1.87 -32.17 -5.08
C LEU A 173 3.39 -32.31 -5.20
N ILE A 174 3.92 -33.54 -5.20
CA ILE A 174 5.36 -33.78 -5.41
C ILE A 174 5.78 -33.36 -6.83
N ALA A 175 4.94 -33.62 -7.83
CA ALA A 175 5.23 -33.24 -9.21
C ALA A 175 5.24 -31.71 -9.39
N SER A 176 4.29 -30.99 -8.79
CA SER A 176 4.21 -29.53 -8.90
C SER A 176 5.44 -28.83 -8.33
N LEU A 177 6.03 -29.37 -7.25
CA LEU A 177 7.23 -28.84 -6.60
C LEU A 177 8.53 -29.20 -7.32
N THR A 178 8.53 -30.16 -8.25
CA THR A 178 9.76 -30.68 -8.88
C THR A 178 9.84 -30.51 -10.40
N GLN A 179 8.70 -30.38 -11.09
CA GLN A 179 8.65 -30.38 -12.56
C GLN A 179 9.31 -29.16 -13.19
N ASN A 180 9.19 -27.98 -12.56
CA ASN A 180 9.70 -26.70 -13.03
C ASN A 180 10.77 -26.11 -12.09
N TRP A 181 11.52 -26.98 -11.39
CA TRP A 181 12.54 -26.54 -10.43
C TRP A 181 13.54 -25.56 -11.05
N GLY A 182 13.72 -24.39 -10.43
CA GLY A 182 14.61 -23.34 -10.91
C GLY A 182 14.13 -22.56 -12.15
N ALA A 183 12.92 -22.82 -12.67
CA ALA A 183 12.42 -22.17 -13.89
C ALA A 183 12.25 -20.64 -13.76
N PHE A 184 12.09 -20.12 -12.54
CA PHE A 184 11.88 -18.70 -12.30
C PHE A 184 13.10 -17.99 -11.70
N LYS A 185 14.26 -18.66 -11.61
CA LYS A 185 15.49 -18.07 -11.05
C LYS A 185 15.97 -16.85 -11.85
N SER A 186 15.65 -16.77 -13.15
CA SER A 186 15.97 -15.64 -14.02
C SER A 186 14.91 -14.53 -14.00
N ASN A 187 13.82 -14.69 -13.25
CA ASN A 187 12.81 -13.65 -13.09
C ASN A 187 13.35 -12.58 -12.12
N PRO A 188 13.40 -11.29 -12.51
CA PRO A 188 13.79 -10.20 -11.61
C PRO A 188 12.95 -10.14 -10.32
N ASP A 189 11.70 -10.63 -10.34
CA ASP A 189 10.77 -10.55 -9.20
C ASP A 189 10.88 -11.74 -8.22
N SER A 190 11.46 -12.86 -8.65
CA SER A 190 11.51 -14.10 -7.85
C SER A 190 12.88 -14.77 -8.00
N ASN A 191 13.92 -14.13 -7.46
CA ASN A 191 15.33 -14.54 -7.57
C ASN A 191 15.69 -15.85 -6.80
N THR A 192 14.79 -16.84 -6.73
CA THR A 192 14.94 -18.04 -5.88
C THR A 192 14.82 -19.35 -6.67
N MET A 193 15.40 -20.44 -6.14
CA MET A 193 15.23 -21.78 -6.71
C MET A 193 13.90 -22.44 -6.28
N CYS A 194 13.24 -21.91 -5.24
CA CYS A 194 12.04 -22.47 -4.60
C CYS A 194 10.72 -22.15 -5.29
N SER A 195 10.77 -21.61 -6.50
CA SER A 195 9.61 -21.08 -7.24
C SER A 195 8.71 -22.17 -7.83
N GLY A 196 8.24 -23.10 -7.00
CA GLY A 196 7.01 -23.84 -7.24
C GLY A 196 5.86 -23.05 -6.65
N TRP A 197 5.25 -22.17 -7.44
CA TRP A 197 3.93 -21.57 -7.18
C TRP A 197 3.72 -21.09 -5.73
N ALA A 198 4.63 -20.23 -5.23
CA ALA A 198 4.44 -19.55 -3.94
C ALA A 198 3.08 -18.85 -3.95
N LEU A 199 2.28 -19.00 -2.88
CA LEU A 199 0.97 -18.35 -2.73
C LEU A 199 -0.09 -18.78 -3.76
N ASP A 200 0.15 -19.83 -4.54
CA ASP A 200 -0.88 -20.43 -5.39
C ASP A 200 -1.66 -21.49 -4.63
N THR A 201 -2.85 -21.77 -5.16
CA THR A 201 -3.72 -22.80 -4.63
C THR A 201 -3.07 -24.18 -4.82
N ILE A 202 -3.15 -25.00 -3.77
CA ILE A 202 -2.74 -26.40 -3.80
C ILE A 202 -3.37 -27.14 -5.00
N THR A 203 -2.64 -28.13 -5.52
CA THR A 203 -3.05 -28.92 -6.69
C THR A 203 -4.49 -29.42 -6.56
N GLU A 204 -5.25 -29.37 -7.66
CA GLU A 204 -6.69 -29.67 -7.67
C GLU A 204 -7.04 -31.02 -7.03
N SER A 205 -6.19 -32.03 -7.25
CA SER A 205 -6.33 -33.37 -6.65
C SER A 205 -6.27 -33.40 -5.13
N CYS A 206 -5.74 -32.35 -4.48
CA CYS A 206 -5.68 -32.20 -3.02
C CYS A 206 -6.83 -31.38 -2.46
N GLN A 207 -7.56 -30.62 -3.28
CA GLN A 207 -8.52 -29.62 -2.80
C GLN A 207 -9.74 -30.23 -2.11
N SER A 208 -10.15 -31.46 -2.48
CA SER A 208 -11.25 -32.15 -1.79
C SER A 208 -10.90 -32.52 -0.34
N THR A 209 -9.62 -32.69 -0.03
CA THR A 209 -9.14 -33.14 1.29
C THR A 209 -8.61 -31.98 2.12
N LEU A 210 -7.93 -31.03 1.49
CA LEU A 210 -7.26 -29.92 2.15
C LEU A 210 -7.94 -28.56 1.94
N GLY A 211 -8.85 -28.46 0.98
CA GLY A 211 -9.47 -27.20 0.58
C GLY A 211 -8.58 -26.43 -0.40
N ARG A 212 -8.98 -25.20 -0.72
CA ARG A 212 -8.23 -24.29 -1.60
C ARG A 212 -7.11 -23.57 -0.83
N VAL A 213 -6.27 -24.34 -0.13
CA VAL A 213 -5.17 -23.79 0.68
C VAL A 213 -4.02 -23.34 -0.21
N LYS A 214 -3.26 -22.34 0.25
CA LYS A 214 -2.09 -21.79 -0.44
C LYS A 214 -0.81 -22.11 0.32
N ALA A 215 0.32 -22.18 -0.39
CA ALA A 215 1.63 -22.46 0.21
C ALA A 215 2.35 -21.17 0.60
N ASP A 216 2.98 -21.15 1.77
CA ASP A 216 4.10 -20.26 2.07
C ASP A 216 5.43 -21.03 1.97
N ILE A 217 6.55 -20.34 1.76
CA ILE A 217 7.83 -20.97 1.38
C ILE A 217 9.02 -20.36 2.13
N LEU A 218 9.90 -21.21 2.66
CA LEU A 218 11.24 -20.85 3.12
C LEU A 218 12.31 -21.61 2.31
N GLY A 219 13.37 -20.91 1.89
CA GLY A 219 14.43 -21.51 1.07
C GLY A 219 15.82 -21.07 1.50
N PHE A 220 16.80 -21.98 1.44
CA PHE A 220 18.18 -21.69 1.83
C PHE A 220 19.21 -22.49 1.02
N GLU A 221 20.41 -21.90 0.88
CA GLU A 221 21.58 -22.48 0.22
C GLU A 221 22.83 -22.49 1.12
N ALA A 222 23.97 -22.88 0.54
CA ALA A 222 25.19 -23.12 1.31
C ALA A 222 25.74 -21.86 2.00
N SER A 223 25.55 -20.68 1.42
CA SER A 223 25.96 -19.40 2.03
C SER A 223 25.17 -19.08 3.29
N ASP A 224 23.87 -19.38 3.29
CA ASP A 224 22.97 -19.07 4.40
C ASP A 224 23.32 -19.90 5.64
N LEU A 225 23.77 -21.14 5.45
CA LEU A 225 24.28 -21.98 6.54
C LEU A 225 25.72 -21.64 6.97
N GLY A 226 26.36 -20.69 6.29
CA GLY A 226 27.66 -20.13 6.68
C GLY A 226 27.57 -19.11 7.82
N ASP A 227 26.42 -18.46 7.97
CA ASP A 227 26.09 -17.56 9.08
C ASP A 227 25.49 -18.34 10.25
N GLU A 228 25.96 -18.10 11.48
CA GLU A 228 25.52 -18.91 12.63
C GLU A 228 24.05 -18.67 12.98
N ASP A 229 23.54 -17.44 12.88
CA ASP A 229 22.16 -17.09 13.25
C ASP A 229 21.14 -17.56 12.19
N ALA A 230 21.48 -17.46 10.91
CA ALA A 230 20.69 -18.02 9.82
C ALA A 230 20.69 -19.56 9.86
N ALA A 231 21.85 -20.19 10.11
CA ALA A 231 21.94 -21.65 10.25
C ALA A 231 21.06 -22.20 11.38
N ARG A 232 20.96 -21.47 12.49
CA ARG A 232 20.04 -21.76 13.60
C ARG A 232 18.57 -21.71 13.17
N SER A 233 18.21 -20.64 12.46
CA SER A 233 16.82 -20.41 12.03
C SER A 233 16.33 -21.44 11.01
N PHE A 234 17.19 -21.93 10.12
CA PHE A 234 16.79 -22.81 9.02
C PHE A 234 16.99 -24.31 9.27
N ALA A 235 17.97 -24.69 10.09
CA ALA A 235 18.46 -26.07 10.16
C ALA A 235 18.66 -26.62 11.58
N VAL A 236 18.27 -25.88 12.62
CA VAL A 236 18.34 -26.33 14.01
C VAL A 236 16.93 -26.48 14.57
N ASP A 237 16.73 -27.50 15.41
CA ASP A 237 15.48 -27.69 16.14
C ASP A 237 15.37 -26.69 17.31
N GLU A 238 15.20 -25.42 16.96
CA GLU A 238 14.90 -24.33 17.87
C GLU A 238 13.94 -23.34 17.21
N VAL A 239 12.96 -22.84 17.98
CA VAL A 239 12.14 -21.71 17.51
C VAL A 239 13.04 -20.49 17.58
N GLY A 240 13.37 -19.93 16.43
CA GLY A 240 14.16 -18.72 16.28
C GLY A 240 13.29 -17.53 15.89
N ARG A 241 13.89 -16.34 15.91
CA ARG A 241 13.22 -15.08 15.59
C ARG A 241 12.62 -15.03 14.18
N LEU A 242 13.16 -15.82 13.25
CA LEU A 242 12.72 -15.91 11.86
C LEU A 242 12.00 -17.23 11.54
N SER A 243 11.62 -18.01 12.56
CA SER A 243 10.84 -19.23 12.33
C SER A 243 9.46 -18.91 11.77
N TRP A 244 8.93 -19.82 10.97
CA TRP A 244 7.59 -19.68 10.42
C TRP A 244 6.54 -19.83 11.53
N MET A 245 5.65 -18.84 11.68
CA MET A 245 4.69 -18.75 12.79
C MET A 245 3.33 -18.22 12.36
N VAL A 246 2.25 -18.74 12.95
CA VAL A 246 0.87 -18.34 12.66
C VAL A 246 -0.02 -18.33 13.91
N GLY A 247 -0.81 -17.27 14.05
CA GLY A 247 -1.74 -17.01 15.15
C GLY A 247 -3.16 -17.49 14.90
N THR A 248 -4.04 -17.25 15.87
CA THR A 248 -5.49 -17.51 15.81
C THR A 248 -6.32 -16.23 15.88
N ASN A 249 -5.84 -15.12 15.31
CA ASN A 249 -6.47 -13.79 15.42
C ASN A 249 -6.49 -13.30 16.89
N PHE A 250 -7.22 -12.21 17.17
CA PHE A 250 -7.48 -11.73 18.54
C PHE A 250 -8.47 -12.63 19.26
N ASN A 251 -8.10 -13.02 20.48
CA ASN A 251 -8.89 -13.84 21.36
C ASN A 251 -8.93 -13.23 22.75
N ASP A 252 -10.10 -13.27 23.38
CA ASP A 252 -10.18 -13.01 24.81
C ASP A 252 -9.39 -14.09 25.58
N PRO A 253 -8.64 -13.73 26.64
CA PRO A 253 -7.99 -14.70 27.51
C PRO A 253 -8.98 -15.75 28.01
N GLY A 254 -8.60 -17.03 27.95
CA GLY A 254 -9.41 -18.17 28.35
C GLY A 254 -10.37 -18.69 27.29
N ASN A 255 -10.36 -18.15 26.06
CA ASN A 255 -11.27 -18.55 25.00
C ASN A 255 -10.98 -19.97 24.49
N GLN A 256 -11.77 -20.94 24.95
CA GLN A 256 -11.66 -22.35 24.57
C GLN A 256 -11.82 -22.60 23.06
N THR A 257 -12.58 -21.76 22.36
CA THR A 257 -12.77 -21.85 20.90
C THR A 257 -11.46 -21.53 20.16
N SER A 258 -10.65 -20.62 20.70
CA SER A 258 -9.36 -20.24 20.12
C SER A 258 -8.33 -21.36 20.23
N TYR A 259 -8.33 -22.09 21.35
CA TYR A 259 -7.47 -23.26 21.54
C TYR A 259 -7.84 -24.37 20.56
N ALA A 260 -9.15 -24.64 20.42
CA ALA A 260 -9.64 -25.58 19.42
C ALA A 260 -9.24 -25.16 18.00
N ALA A 261 -9.32 -23.86 17.67
CA ALA A 261 -8.90 -23.35 16.37
C ALA A 261 -7.40 -23.53 16.09
N ALA A 262 -6.54 -23.42 17.11
CA ALA A 262 -5.10 -23.68 16.97
C ALA A 262 -4.79 -25.18 16.82
N TYR A 263 -5.40 -26.02 17.65
CA TYR A 263 -5.09 -27.44 17.76
C TYR A 263 -5.68 -28.28 16.63
N ASN A 264 -6.80 -27.85 16.07
CA ASN A 264 -7.49 -28.56 14.99
C ASN A 264 -6.87 -28.32 13.60
N ARG A 265 -5.85 -27.46 13.51
CA ARG A 265 -5.12 -27.23 12.25
C ARG A 265 -4.25 -28.44 11.92
N THR A 266 -4.28 -28.81 10.64
CA THR A 266 -3.38 -29.80 10.04
C THR A 266 -2.31 -29.04 9.27
N TYR A 267 -1.06 -29.23 9.64
CA TYR A 267 0.08 -28.61 8.98
C TYR A 267 0.72 -29.63 8.04
N ILE A 268 0.93 -29.26 6.79
CA ILE A 268 1.62 -30.08 5.79
C ILE A 268 2.89 -29.32 5.42
N VAL A 269 4.04 -29.95 5.66
CA VAL A 269 5.36 -29.43 5.33
C VAL A 269 5.93 -30.28 4.20
N ALA A 270 6.21 -29.66 3.05
CA ALA A 270 6.90 -30.32 1.95
C ALA A 270 8.34 -29.79 1.87
N THR A 271 9.30 -30.66 2.20
CA THR A 271 10.72 -30.32 2.12
C THR A 271 11.29 -30.82 0.80
N VAL A 272 11.71 -29.89 -0.06
CA VAL A 272 12.32 -30.18 -1.36
C VAL A 272 13.84 -30.12 -1.24
N PHE A 273 14.48 -31.25 -1.46
CA PHE A 273 15.93 -31.38 -1.58
C PHE A 273 16.32 -31.25 -3.06
N GLY A 274 16.70 -30.05 -3.48
CA GLY A 274 17.00 -29.73 -4.86
C GLY A 274 18.44 -29.25 -5.08
N TYR A 275 18.71 -28.91 -6.34
CA TYR A 275 20.00 -28.42 -6.78
C TYR A 275 19.98 -26.91 -6.99
N ASN A 276 21.14 -26.27 -6.84
CA ASN A 276 21.34 -24.85 -7.16
C ASN A 276 21.58 -24.65 -8.67
N SER A 277 21.40 -23.42 -9.16
CA SER A 277 21.48 -23.02 -10.58
C SER A 277 22.75 -23.45 -11.34
N GLY A 278 23.86 -23.67 -10.63
CA GLY A 278 25.11 -24.16 -11.21
C GLY A 278 25.16 -25.67 -11.53
N TYR A 279 24.12 -26.44 -11.19
CA TYR A 279 24.06 -27.89 -11.44
C TYR A 279 23.53 -28.20 -12.84
N THR A 280 24.27 -29.00 -13.62
CA THR A 280 23.94 -29.36 -15.01
C THR A 280 23.56 -30.82 -15.21
N GLY A 281 23.37 -31.58 -14.11
CA GLY A 281 23.00 -33.00 -14.18
C GLY A 281 21.50 -33.20 -14.40
N SER A 282 21.10 -34.43 -14.72
CA SER A 282 19.70 -34.79 -15.03
C SER A 282 18.90 -35.33 -13.83
N VAL A 283 19.48 -35.33 -12.62
CA VAL A 283 18.83 -35.87 -11.43
C VAL A 283 17.83 -34.83 -10.90
N LYS A 284 16.57 -35.26 -10.72
CA LYS A 284 15.47 -34.39 -10.26
C LYS A 284 15.48 -34.20 -8.74
N PRO A 285 14.98 -33.06 -8.23
CA PRO A 285 14.77 -32.85 -6.80
C PRO A 285 13.88 -33.93 -6.17
N VAL A 286 14.09 -34.16 -4.87
CA VAL A 286 13.31 -35.10 -4.06
C VAL A 286 12.47 -34.30 -3.06
N VAL A 287 11.21 -34.69 -2.87
CA VAL A 287 10.28 -34.05 -1.92
C VAL A 287 9.93 -35.04 -0.82
N GLU A 288 10.09 -34.62 0.42
CA GLU A 288 9.64 -35.35 1.60
C GLU A 288 8.48 -34.59 2.25
N LEU A 289 7.36 -35.29 2.44
CA LEU A 289 6.16 -34.74 3.07
C LEU A 289 6.14 -35.09 4.55
N ALA A 290 5.83 -34.10 5.39
CA ALA A 290 5.65 -34.26 6.82
C ALA A 290 4.33 -33.60 7.25
N CYS A 291 3.44 -34.37 7.87
CA CYS A 291 2.15 -33.87 8.33
C CYS A 291 2.10 -33.85 9.86
N LEU A 292 1.66 -32.74 10.44
CA LEU A 292 1.72 -32.45 11.87
C LEU A 292 0.37 -31.94 12.38
N ARG A 293 0.04 -32.27 13.63
CA ARG A 293 -1.14 -31.74 14.31
C ARG A 293 -0.91 -31.63 15.82
N GLY A 294 -1.50 -30.62 16.46
CA GLY A 294 -1.51 -30.55 17.92
C GLY A 294 -2.27 -31.73 18.51
N GLN A 295 -1.56 -32.73 19.05
CA GLN A 295 -2.18 -33.97 19.52
C GLN A 295 -3.20 -33.71 20.64
N TRP A 296 -4.39 -34.31 20.53
CA TRP A 296 -5.42 -34.30 21.58
C TRP A 296 -5.05 -35.32 22.67
N GLY A 297 -4.25 -34.91 23.65
CA GLY A 297 -3.83 -35.75 24.77
C GLY A 297 -4.39 -35.31 26.11
N THR A 298 -5.15 -36.20 26.75
CA THR A 298 -5.54 -36.16 28.18
C THR A 298 -4.35 -35.81 29.08
N THR A 299 -4.60 -34.89 30.01
CA THR A 299 -3.72 -34.54 31.14
C THR A 299 -3.08 -35.78 31.75
N GLN A 300 -1.77 -35.96 31.53
CA GLN A 300 -0.99 -36.93 32.27
C GLN A 300 -0.67 -36.31 33.62
N ALA A 301 -1.56 -36.54 34.59
CA ALA A 301 -1.33 -36.25 35.98
C ALA A 301 -0.12 -37.05 36.48
N THR A 302 1.00 -36.39 36.73
CA THR A 302 2.00 -36.89 37.68
C THR A 302 1.40 -36.82 39.07
N SER A 303 0.87 -37.96 39.51
CA SER A 303 0.44 -38.22 40.87
C SER A 303 1.61 -38.10 41.84
N SER A 304 1.71 -36.99 42.57
CA SER A 304 2.28 -37.00 43.91
C SER A 304 1.14 -37.14 44.90
N SER A 305 1.02 -38.35 45.45
CA SER A 305 0.08 -38.76 46.47
C SER A 305 0.12 -37.89 47.73
N SER A 306 -1.03 -37.38 48.15
CA SER A 306 -1.34 -37.19 49.58
C SER A 306 -2.84 -37.36 49.82
N SER A 307 -3.17 -38.62 50.13
CA SER A 307 -4.29 -39.15 50.93
C SER A 307 -5.41 -38.23 51.43
N SER A 308 -6.64 -38.71 51.18
CA SER A 308 -7.82 -38.80 52.07
C SER A 308 -8.41 -37.49 52.61
N SER A 309 -9.71 -37.23 52.64
CA SER A 309 -10.92 -38.03 52.38
C SER A 309 -12.11 -37.06 52.45
N THR A 310 -12.99 -37.11 51.44
CA THR A 310 -14.47 -37.14 51.51
C THR A 310 -15.18 -36.97 52.87
N PRO A 311 -16.49 -36.61 52.88
CA PRO A 311 -17.21 -35.51 52.22
C PRO A 311 -18.22 -34.89 53.25
N PRO A 312 -19.48 -34.51 52.91
CA PRO A 312 -19.90 -33.14 52.63
C PRO A 312 -21.08 -32.75 53.55
N ASP A 313 -21.98 -31.92 53.01
CA ASP A 313 -23.26 -31.44 53.53
C ASP A 313 -23.20 -30.14 54.33
N SER A 314 -24.11 -29.19 54.13
CA SER A 314 -25.07 -28.87 53.09
C SER A 314 -25.75 -27.59 53.57
N SER A 315 -26.18 -26.71 52.65
CA SER A 315 -27.23 -25.69 52.88
C SER A 315 -26.97 -24.64 53.98
N SER A 316 -27.44 -23.40 53.96
CA SER A 316 -28.32 -22.62 53.09
C SER A 316 -28.38 -21.23 53.73
N VAL A 317 -28.43 -20.18 52.90
CA VAL A 317 -29.45 -19.11 52.98
C VAL A 317 -29.33 -18.01 54.08
N ILE A 318 -29.30 -16.76 53.56
CA ILE A 318 -29.81 -15.47 54.09
C ILE A 318 -28.96 -14.76 55.17
N SER A 319 -28.29 -13.66 54.77
CA SER A 319 -28.64 -12.24 55.04
C SER A 319 -28.65 -11.91 56.55
N THR A 320 -28.06 -10.83 57.06
CA THR A 320 -28.35 -9.44 56.70
C THR A 320 -27.48 -8.51 57.58
N THR A 321 -27.11 -7.35 57.03
CA THR A 321 -27.00 -6.01 57.67
C THR A 321 -25.90 -5.64 58.67
N SER A 322 -25.15 -4.61 58.24
CA SER A 322 -24.76 -3.35 58.93
C SER A 322 -23.86 -3.44 60.18
N SER A 323 -22.83 -2.61 60.33
CA SER A 323 -22.96 -1.16 60.53
C SER A 323 -21.60 -0.44 60.63
N ALA A 324 -21.64 0.86 60.33
CA ALA A 324 -20.85 1.98 60.89
C ALA A 324 -19.39 2.14 60.43
N SER A 325 -19.05 3.17 59.63
CA SER A 325 -18.86 4.60 59.99
C SER A 325 -17.61 4.81 60.86
N ALA A 326 -16.72 5.79 60.70
CA ALA A 326 -16.49 6.89 59.77
C ALA A 326 -15.14 7.53 60.20
N ILE A 327 -14.62 8.50 59.43
CA ILE A 327 -14.02 9.80 59.86
C ILE A 327 -12.74 10.18 59.06
N SER A 328 -12.87 11.36 58.42
CA SER A 328 -11.93 12.44 58.04
C SER A 328 -10.46 12.11 57.72
N GLY A 329 -9.82 12.63 56.69
CA GLY A 329 -9.94 13.96 56.07
C GLY A 329 -8.62 14.71 56.24
N SER A 330 -8.00 15.18 55.15
CA SER A 330 -7.33 16.49 55.06
C SER A 330 -6.59 16.64 53.73
N SER A 331 -6.76 17.83 53.18
CA SER A 331 -6.12 18.45 52.01
C SER A 331 -4.71 18.93 52.31
N THR A 332 -3.80 18.95 51.32
CA THR A 332 -2.93 20.12 51.07
C THR A 332 -2.23 20.03 49.70
N ALA A 333 -2.30 21.16 48.97
CA ALA A 333 -1.44 21.49 47.84
C ALA A 333 -0.34 22.45 48.33
N VAL A 334 0.90 22.36 47.81
CA VAL A 334 1.86 23.48 47.76
C VAL A 334 2.80 23.33 46.56
N SER A 335 3.06 24.49 45.95
CA SER A 335 3.76 24.84 44.71
C SER A 335 5.30 24.85 44.75
N SER A 336 5.89 24.81 43.55
CA SER A 336 7.03 25.60 43.02
C SER A 336 8.37 25.72 43.77
N ALA A 337 9.48 25.43 43.05
CA ALA A 337 10.77 26.09 43.25
C ALA A 337 11.57 26.21 41.94
N THR A 338 12.16 27.40 41.76
CA THR A 338 12.89 27.98 40.61
C THR A 338 14.41 27.74 40.63
N ARG A 339 15.01 27.73 39.41
CA ARG A 339 16.34 28.22 38.94
C ARG A 339 17.56 28.17 39.89
N ALA A 340 18.69 27.63 39.39
CA ALA A 340 19.87 28.44 38.98
C ALA A 340 21.06 27.61 38.45
N SER A 341 21.74 28.25 37.51
CA SER A 341 22.93 27.98 36.69
C SER A 341 24.15 27.25 37.29
N SER A 342 24.81 26.46 36.43
CA SER A 342 26.28 26.40 36.36
C SER A 342 26.73 26.32 34.88
N SER A 343 27.29 27.42 34.41
CA SER A 343 27.99 27.53 33.13
C SER A 343 29.44 27.07 33.27
N SER A 344 29.99 26.63 32.14
CA SER A 344 31.41 26.48 31.76
C SER A 344 32.01 25.07 31.77
N LEU A 345 32.73 24.80 30.65
CA LEU A 345 33.57 23.64 30.30
C LEU A 345 32.95 22.58 29.40
N ILE A 346 32.32 22.98 28.28
CA ILE A 346 32.37 22.19 27.03
C ILE A 346 32.41 23.18 25.85
N THR A 347 33.59 23.69 25.52
CA THR A 347 33.85 24.42 24.26
C THR A 347 34.97 23.69 23.53
N ASP A 348 34.81 23.55 22.21
CA ASP A 348 35.69 22.93 21.19
C ASP A 348 35.39 21.49 20.73
N PHE A 349 34.73 20.62 21.52
CA PHE A 349 34.49 19.24 21.06
C PHE A 349 33.14 19.02 20.33
N GLN A 350 32.10 19.84 20.61
CA GLN A 350 30.79 19.72 19.93
C GLN A 350 30.73 20.41 18.56
N GLN A 351 31.62 21.38 18.28
CA GLN A 351 31.61 22.11 17.02
C GLN A 351 32.28 21.33 15.87
N ASN A 352 33.27 20.49 16.19
CA ASN A 352 33.95 19.62 15.22
C ASN A 352 33.17 18.32 14.90
N TYR A 353 32.31 17.86 15.83
CA TYR A 353 31.45 16.69 15.58
C TYR A 353 30.28 17.02 14.64
N TYR A 354 29.72 18.23 14.72
CA TYR A 354 28.69 18.71 13.79
C TYR A 354 29.24 18.93 12.37
N PHE A 355 30.48 19.40 12.22
CA PHE A 355 31.13 19.54 10.91
C PHE A 355 31.46 18.19 10.26
N HIS A 356 31.74 17.14 11.05
CA HIS A 356 31.93 15.79 10.52
C HIS A 356 30.62 15.15 10.05
N CYS A 357 29.48 15.46 10.66
CA CYS A 357 28.18 15.00 10.16
C CYS A 357 27.80 15.65 8.81
N ILE A 358 28.14 16.93 8.60
CA ILE A 358 27.90 17.61 7.30
C ILE A 358 28.81 17.06 6.21
N ALA A 359 30.06 16.72 6.53
CA ALA A 359 31.00 16.12 5.57
C ALA A 359 30.68 14.65 5.24
N LEU A 360 30.13 13.89 6.19
CA LEU A 360 29.66 12.51 5.98
C LEU A 360 28.31 12.44 5.25
N LEU A 361 27.43 13.45 5.40
CA LEU A 361 26.23 13.60 4.56
C LEU A 361 26.63 13.90 3.10
N HIS A 362 27.61 14.78 2.88
CA HIS A 362 28.07 15.13 1.53
C HIS A 362 28.72 13.97 0.75
N TYR A 363 29.22 12.93 1.42
CA TYR A 363 29.88 11.80 0.74
C TYR A 363 28.93 10.64 0.41
N ALA A 364 27.72 10.62 0.98
CA ALA A 364 26.76 9.51 0.81
C ALA A 364 25.55 9.81 -0.09
N LEU A 365 25.30 11.08 -0.46
CA LEU A 365 24.05 11.51 -1.12
C LEU A 365 24.29 12.26 -2.43
N HIS A 366 25.05 11.66 -3.35
CA HIS A 366 25.27 12.22 -4.68
C HIS A 366 24.16 11.83 -5.67
N SER A 367 22.90 12.22 -5.37
CA SER A 367 21.80 12.22 -6.34
C SER A 367 20.53 12.89 -5.78
N HIS A 368 20.11 14.01 -6.39
CA HIS A 368 18.77 14.64 -6.34
C HIS A 368 18.29 15.29 -5.01
N GLY A 369 18.26 16.63 -4.95
CA GLY A 369 17.31 17.47 -4.16
C GLY A 369 17.37 17.46 -2.62
N LEU A 370 17.82 16.37 -1.99
CA LEU A 370 17.75 16.09 -0.55
C LEU A 370 18.65 17.01 0.30
N ASP A 371 19.79 17.45 -0.25
CA ASP A 371 20.72 18.36 0.42
C ASP A 371 20.07 19.74 0.71
N SER A 372 19.26 20.26 -0.23
CA SER A 372 18.65 21.59 -0.08
C SER A 372 17.52 21.61 0.95
N ALA A 373 16.69 20.56 0.99
CA ALA A 373 15.56 20.46 1.92
C ALA A 373 16.04 20.39 3.38
N CYS A 374 17.01 19.50 3.67
CA CYS A 374 17.57 19.34 5.02
C CYS A 374 18.23 20.63 5.53
N ILE A 375 18.89 21.39 4.63
CA ILE A 375 19.47 22.68 4.98
C ILE A 375 18.38 23.71 5.28
N CYS A 376 17.31 23.80 4.48
CA CYS A 376 16.18 24.69 4.75
C CYS A 376 15.55 24.40 6.12
N THR A 377 15.24 23.13 6.43
CA THR A 377 14.72 22.73 7.75
C THR A 377 15.66 23.12 8.89
N HIS A 378 16.98 22.90 8.72
CA HIS A 378 17.95 23.25 9.76
C HIS A 378 18.02 24.78 10.00
N VAL A 379 17.99 25.56 8.93
CA VAL A 379 18.04 27.03 8.93
C VAL A 379 16.76 27.65 9.51
N GLN A 380 15.63 26.94 9.47
CA GLN A 380 14.39 27.33 10.15
C GLN A 380 14.45 27.20 11.69
N SER A 381 15.54 26.70 12.28
CA SER A 381 15.71 26.78 13.74
C SER A 381 16.21 28.16 14.19
N ALA A 382 15.66 28.71 15.28
CA ALA A 382 16.02 30.06 15.74
C ALA A 382 17.53 30.22 16.05
N ALA A 383 18.19 29.16 16.52
CA ALA A 383 19.63 29.18 16.80
C ALA A 383 20.49 29.10 15.54
N ALA A 384 20.07 28.34 14.51
CA ALA A 384 20.83 28.22 13.27
C ALA A 384 20.67 29.45 12.35
N ALA A 385 19.51 30.10 12.35
CA ALA A 385 19.25 31.28 11.49
C ALA A 385 20.21 32.45 11.77
N VAL A 386 20.64 32.61 13.02
CA VAL A 386 21.57 33.67 13.48
C VAL A 386 23.05 33.23 13.47
N ALA A 387 23.34 31.97 13.13
CA ALA A 387 24.71 31.47 13.13
C ALA A 387 25.53 32.03 11.95
N ALA A 388 26.77 32.44 12.20
CA ALA A 388 27.64 33.02 11.17
C ALA A 388 27.86 32.11 9.93
N PRO A 389 28.01 30.77 10.06
CA PRO A 389 28.11 29.88 8.91
C PRO A 389 26.84 29.90 8.03
N THR A 390 25.66 29.95 8.65
CA THR A 390 24.38 30.02 7.94
C THR A 390 24.23 31.32 7.19
N GLN A 391 24.61 32.44 7.80
CA GLN A 391 24.60 33.74 7.14
C GLN A 391 25.51 33.75 5.92
N LEU A 392 26.74 33.22 6.04
CA LEU A 392 27.67 33.11 4.92
C LEU A 392 27.10 32.24 3.79
N LEU A 393 26.48 31.10 4.12
CA LEU A 393 25.82 30.24 3.13
C LEU A 393 24.71 30.98 2.38
N CYS A 394 23.84 31.70 3.10
CA CYS A 394 22.73 32.44 2.50
C CYS A 394 23.20 33.59 1.60
N GLU A 395 24.31 34.25 1.95
CA GLU A 395 24.88 35.35 1.17
C GLU A 395 25.62 34.85 -0.08
N THR A 396 26.31 33.72 0.01
CA THR A 396 27.19 33.21 -1.06
C THR A 396 26.54 32.21 -2.00
N SER A 397 25.45 31.54 -1.58
CA SER A 397 24.75 30.55 -2.40
C SER A 397 24.04 31.18 -3.60
N GLU A 398 24.11 30.48 -4.73
CA GLU A 398 23.27 30.76 -5.91
C GLU A 398 21.82 30.34 -5.67
N ASP A 399 21.59 29.27 -4.90
CA ASP A 399 20.25 28.87 -4.49
C ASP A 399 19.72 29.79 -3.38
N LYS A 400 18.72 30.59 -3.74
CA LYS A 400 18.11 31.60 -2.87
C LYS A 400 17.08 31.04 -1.88
N ARG A 401 16.74 29.75 -1.98
CA ARG A 401 15.86 29.07 -1.00
C ARG A 401 16.38 29.20 0.43
N TYR A 402 17.69 29.06 0.62
CA TYR A 402 18.31 29.17 1.95
C TYR A 402 18.12 30.56 2.56
N ALA A 403 18.29 31.62 1.74
CA ALA A 403 18.07 32.99 2.19
C ALA A 403 16.60 33.24 2.56
N ARG A 404 15.65 32.74 1.77
CA ARG A 404 14.21 32.83 2.08
C ARG A 404 13.86 32.09 3.36
N ALA A 405 14.29 30.84 3.52
CA ALA A 405 14.05 30.05 4.74
C ALA A 405 14.61 30.74 5.99
N ARG A 406 15.83 31.29 5.90
CA ARG A 406 16.42 32.09 6.98
C ARG A 406 15.58 33.32 7.30
N ASN A 407 15.21 34.10 6.28
CA ASN A 407 14.46 35.33 6.45
C ASN A 407 13.06 35.08 7.03
N ALA A 408 12.40 34.00 6.60
CA ALA A 408 11.14 33.54 7.19
C ALA A 408 11.31 33.30 8.69
N ARG A 409 12.37 32.60 9.10
CA ARG A 409 12.60 32.31 10.52
C ARG A 409 12.94 33.53 11.36
N LEU A 410 13.68 34.48 10.82
CA LEU A 410 13.94 35.76 11.49
C LEU A 410 12.63 36.50 11.74
N ILE A 411 11.76 36.58 10.74
CA ILE A 411 10.43 37.21 10.86
C ILE A 411 9.60 36.54 11.96
N MET A 412 9.50 35.20 11.93
CA MET A 412 8.82 34.41 12.98
C MET A 412 9.41 34.67 14.38
N SER A 413 10.69 34.98 14.45
CA SER A 413 11.40 35.31 15.69
C SER A 413 11.30 36.78 16.11
N ASN A 414 10.44 37.57 15.44
CA ASN A 414 10.22 39.01 15.64
C ASN A 414 11.38 39.91 15.19
N GLU A 415 12.13 39.48 14.18
CA GLU A 415 13.20 40.26 13.56
C GLU A 415 12.92 40.44 12.07
N VAL A 416 12.89 41.69 11.58
CA VAL A 416 12.68 41.98 10.15
C VAL A 416 14.03 42.12 9.45
N PRO A 417 14.47 41.12 8.65
CA PRO A 417 15.76 41.16 7.97
C PRO A 417 15.80 42.18 6.82
N ASP A 418 17.00 42.46 6.34
CA ASP A 418 17.20 43.19 5.09
C ASP A 418 17.00 42.25 3.89
N MET A 419 16.06 42.61 3.01
CA MET A 419 15.63 41.80 1.86
C MET A 419 15.63 42.70 0.61
N PRO A 420 16.82 43.00 0.05
CA PRO A 420 16.98 44.00 -1.00
C PRO A 420 16.38 43.58 -2.35
N THR A 421 16.14 42.28 -2.54
CA THR A 421 15.68 41.68 -3.80
C THR A 421 14.50 40.74 -3.53
N ASP A 422 13.65 40.53 -4.54
CA ASP A 422 12.44 39.72 -4.39
C ASP A 422 12.74 38.22 -4.22
N ASP A 423 13.86 37.75 -4.75
CA ASP A 423 14.31 36.35 -4.66
C ASP A 423 14.70 35.91 -3.24
N VAL A 424 14.90 36.84 -2.30
CA VAL A 424 15.18 36.53 -0.88
C VAL A 424 14.00 36.78 0.05
N LYS A 425 12.85 37.22 -0.48
CA LYS A 425 11.62 37.41 0.30
C LYS A 425 10.90 36.07 0.46
N PRO A 426 10.61 35.62 1.69
CA PRO A 426 9.89 34.37 1.92
C PRO A 426 8.41 34.50 1.55
N TYR A 427 7.85 33.46 0.96
CA TYR A 427 6.41 33.38 0.67
C TYR A 427 5.60 32.98 1.91
N CYS A 428 6.11 32.03 2.71
CA CYS A 428 5.57 31.63 4.00
C CYS A 428 6.51 32.03 5.15
N PHE A 429 5.97 32.69 6.19
CA PHE A 429 6.72 33.12 7.38
C PHE A 429 5.85 33.14 8.65
N TRP A 430 4.76 32.38 8.64
CA TRP A 430 3.78 32.29 9.72
C TRP A 430 3.60 30.86 10.25
N HIS A 431 4.31 29.90 9.63
CA HIS A 431 4.38 28.50 10.03
C HIS A 431 5.85 28.11 10.27
N PRO A 432 6.17 27.36 11.34
CA PRO A 432 5.25 26.79 12.33
C PRO A 432 4.74 27.80 13.37
N ASP A 433 5.40 28.95 13.49
CA ASP A 433 5.11 29.98 14.49
C ASP A 433 4.71 31.30 13.84
N THR A 434 3.82 32.05 14.48
CA THR A 434 3.47 33.42 14.07
C THR A 434 4.32 34.45 14.81
N ALA A 435 4.73 35.51 14.11
CA ALA A 435 5.33 36.68 14.73
C ALA A 435 4.27 37.56 15.42
N LYS A 436 4.72 38.50 16.25
CA LYS A 436 3.86 39.52 16.88
C LYS A 436 3.29 40.46 15.82
N GLU A 437 2.09 40.97 16.08
CA GLU A 437 1.40 41.93 15.23
C GLU A 437 2.27 43.15 14.85
N GLU A 438 3.05 43.70 15.79
CA GLU A 438 3.92 44.85 15.52
C GLU A 438 5.07 44.52 14.54
N THR A 439 5.58 43.28 14.57
CA THR A 439 6.59 42.81 13.61
C THR A 439 6.01 42.79 12.20
N TYR A 440 4.77 42.31 12.05
CA TYR A 440 4.08 42.30 10.77
C TYR A 440 3.73 43.69 10.26
N ARG A 441 3.33 44.62 11.15
CA ARG A 441 3.13 46.03 10.82
C ARG A 441 4.41 46.68 10.30
N LEU A 442 5.54 46.42 10.96
CA LEU A 442 6.86 46.87 10.51
C LEU A 442 7.24 46.25 9.15
N LEU A 443 6.98 44.95 8.97
CA LEU A 443 7.28 44.23 7.74
C LEU A 443 6.51 44.82 6.54
N ALA A 444 5.19 45.00 6.68
CA ALA A 444 4.34 45.61 5.65
C ALA A 444 4.73 47.07 5.36
N THR A 445 5.19 47.82 6.37
CA THR A 445 5.68 49.20 6.18
C THR A 445 6.99 49.23 5.39
N ARG A 446 7.93 48.32 5.70
CA ARG A 446 9.26 48.27 5.06
C ARG A 446 9.21 47.65 3.66
N TYR A 447 8.37 46.64 3.45
CA TYR A 447 8.19 45.92 2.19
C TYR A 447 6.70 45.86 1.83
N PRO A 448 6.12 46.94 1.27
CA PRO A 448 4.69 47.00 0.95
C PRO A 448 4.20 45.93 -0.02
N ASP A 449 5.08 45.40 -0.86
CA ASP A 449 4.78 44.27 -1.76
C ASP A 449 4.46 42.97 -0.99
N MET A 450 4.91 42.82 0.26
CA MET A 450 4.60 41.65 1.08
C MET A 450 3.25 41.75 1.82
N ALA A 451 2.45 42.80 1.57
CA ALA A 451 1.20 43.05 2.30
C ALA A 451 0.21 41.87 2.25
N TYR A 452 0.11 41.16 1.12
CA TYR A 452 -0.77 39.98 1.02
C TYR A 452 -0.26 38.79 1.85
N SER A 453 1.05 38.53 1.85
CA SER A 453 1.65 37.50 2.70
C SER A 453 1.49 37.85 4.19
N VAL A 454 1.59 39.13 4.54
CA VAL A 454 1.27 39.62 5.90
C VAL A 454 -0.21 39.45 6.22
N GLY A 455 -1.10 39.72 5.28
CA GLY A 455 -2.53 39.50 5.42
C GLY A 455 -2.87 38.03 5.70
N ARG A 456 -2.17 37.09 5.03
CA ARG A 456 -2.29 35.66 5.32
C ARG A 456 -1.77 35.30 6.71
N ALA A 457 -0.64 35.87 7.13
CA ALA A 457 -0.15 35.70 8.50
C ALA A 457 -1.15 36.24 9.55
N CYS A 458 -1.85 37.35 9.25
CA CYS A 458 -2.92 37.88 10.09
C CYS A 458 -4.12 36.93 10.16
N ALA A 459 -4.47 36.29 9.04
CA ALA A 459 -5.53 35.28 9.00
C ALA A 459 -5.23 34.06 9.88
N VAL A 460 -3.97 33.67 10.03
CA VAL A 460 -3.56 32.57 10.94
C VAL A 460 -3.52 33.05 12.39
N ALA A 461 -2.89 34.20 12.65
CA ALA A 461 -2.67 34.73 14.00
C ALA A 461 -3.92 35.35 14.65
N GLY A 462 -4.92 35.71 13.85
CA GLY A 462 -6.13 36.39 14.32
C GLY A 462 -5.97 37.91 14.48
N TYR A 463 -5.06 38.54 13.74
CA TYR A 463 -4.82 39.98 13.81
C TYR A 463 -5.74 40.75 12.86
N ASP A 464 -7.03 40.79 13.18
CA ASP A 464 -8.07 41.44 12.38
C ASP A 464 -7.87 42.96 12.25
N GLY A 465 -7.42 43.62 13.32
CA GLY A 465 -7.06 45.04 13.30
C GLY A 465 -5.99 45.35 12.25
N LEU A 466 -4.85 44.67 12.32
CA LEU A 466 -3.77 44.82 11.33
C LEU A 466 -4.23 44.44 9.93
N TYR A 467 -5.02 43.37 9.76
CA TYR A 467 -5.56 42.99 8.45
C TYR A 467 -6.31 44.15 7.78
N HIS A 468 -7.12 44.89 8.54
CA HIS A 468 -7.83 46.07 8.03
C HIS A 468 -6.90 47.25 7.71
N GLU A 469 -5.78 47.41 8.43
CA GLU A 469 -4.78 48.44 8.16
C GLU A 469 -4.05 48.21 6.82
N LEU A 470 -3.92 46.95 6.36
CA LEU A 470 -3.22 46.62 5.12
C LEU A 470 -3.93 47.10 3.85
N ASP A 471 -5.24 47.38 3.92
CA ASP A 471 -6.08 47.86 2.79
C ASP A 471 -5.92 47.00 1.51
N ILE A 472 -5.85 45.68 1.69
CA ILE A 472 -5.72 44.71 0.59
C ILE A 472 -7.08 44.26 0.05
N LEU A 473 -7.09 43.78 -1.20
CA LEU A 473 -8.29 43.24 -1.82
C LEU A 473 -8.79 41.98 -1.07
N PRO A 474 -10.10 41.68 -1.10
CA PRO A 474 -10.67 40.46 -0.52
C PRO A 474 -10.11 39.22 -1.23
N GLU A 475 -9.12 38.60 -0.61
CA GLU A 475 -8.28 37.57 -1.20
C GLU A 475 -8.74 36.17 -0.75
N ILE A 476 -8.87 35.23 -1.70
CA ILE A 476 -9.48 33.92 -1.43
C ILE A 476 -8.60 32.99 -0.58
N SER A 477 -7.28 32.99 -0.74
CA SER A 477 -6.37 32.16 0.06
C SER A 477 -6.29 32.66 1.50
N ILE A 478 -6.33 33.97 1.73
CA ILE A 478 -6.49 34.55 3.07
C ILE A 478 -7.83 34.10 3.68
N ALA A 479 -8.91 34.07 2.89
CA ALA A 479 -10.20 33.59 3.39
C ALA A 479 -10.19 32.10 3.76
N GLU A 480 -9.54 31.24 2.95
CA GLU A 480 -9.40 29.81 3.24
C GLU A 480 -8.60 29.59 4.54
N GLU A 481 -7.47 30.28 4.70
CA GLU A 481 -6.62 30.23 5.89
C GLU A 481 -7.34 30.75 7.16
N ALA A 482 -8.07 31.86 7.02
CA ALA A 482 -8.85 32.47 8.08
C ALA A 482 -10.01 31.56 8.53
N ARG A 483 -10.64 30.86 7.59
CA ARG A 483 -11.70 29.90 7.88
C ARG A 483 -11.15 28.70 8.67
N GLU A 484 -10.02 28.14 8.24
CA GLU A 484 -9.35 27.04 8.95
C GLU A 484 -9.01 27.43 10.39
N SER A 485 -8.49 28.65 10.57
CA SER A 485 -8.09 29.16 11.89
C SER A 485 -9.26 29.70 12.74
N SER A 486 -10.48 29.76 12.20
CA SER A 486 -11.63 30.43 12.83
C SER A 486 -12.12 29.76 14.12
N ALA A 487 -11.88 28.45 14.27
CA ALA A 487 -12.19 27.73 15.50
C ALA A 487 -11.19 28.04 16.63
N ALA A 488 -9.95 28.37 16.29
CA ALA A 488 -8.87 28.61 17.24
C ALA A 488 -8.86 30.05 17.78
N ASN A 489 -9.25 31.04 16.98
CA ASN A 489 -9.30 32.43 17.41
C ASN A 489 -10.39 33.26 16.69
N ALA A 490 -10.95 34.24 17.40
CA ALA A 490 -12.07 35.05 16.92
C ALA A 490 -11.69 36.06 15.83
N GLY A 491 -10.42 36.48 15.79
CA GLY A 491 -9.92 37.44 14.79
C GLY A 491 -9.89 36.83 13.39
N SER A 492 -9.45 35.57 13.25
CA SER A 492 -9.50 34.82 12.00
C SER A 492 -10.94 34.70 11.49
N LYS A 493 -11.89 34.42 12.39
CA LYS A 493 -13.31 34.41 12.03
C LYS A 493 -13.80 35.78 11.51
N ALA A 494 -13.38 36.88 12.15
CA ALA A 494 -13.74 38.23 11.72
C ALA A 494 -13.18 38.56 10.32
N ILE A 495 -11.91 38.18 10.05
CA ILE A 495 -11.27 38.33 8.74
C ILE A 495 -12.04 37.54 7.67
N TYR A 496 -12.31 36.26 7.93
CA TYR A 496 -13.07 35.40 7.02
C TYR A 496 -14.45 36.00 6.71
N GLU A 497 -15.22 36.37 7.73
CA GLU A 497 -16.53 36.98 7.53
C GLU A 497 -16.45 38.31 6.77
N HIS A 498 -15.41 39.11 7.01
CA HIS A 498 -15.21 40.36 6.31
C HIS A 498 -14.97 40.16 4.82
N ILE A 499 -14.09 39.21 4.46
CA ILE A 499 -13.80 38.86 3.06
C ILE A 499 -15.06 38.31 2.39
N MET A 500 -15.77 37.39 3.05
CA MET A 500 -16.96 36.74 2.49
C MET A 500 -18.19 37.64 2.41
N LYS A 501 -18.21 38.79 3.10
CA LYS A 501 -19.23 39.83 2.95
C LYS A 501 -19.01 40.70 1.71
N GLN A 502 -17.82 40.64 1.09
CA GLN A 502 -17.54 41.42 -0.11
C GLN A 502 -18.29 40.84 -1.32
N PRO A 503 -18.73 41.69 -2.27
CA PRO A 503 -19.48 41.22 -3.43
C PRO A 503 -18.61 40.42 -4.42
N ILE A 504 -17.29 40.62 -4.38
CA ILE A 504 -16.32 40.06 -5.31
C ILE A 504 -15.05 39.73 -4.54
N CYS A 505 -14.48 38.55 -4.75
CA CYS A 505 -13.16 38.15 -4.25
C CYS A 505 -12.14 38.04 -5.39
N TYR A 506 -10.86 38.00 -5.01
CA TYR A 506 -9.71 37.99 -5.92
C TYR A 506 -8.77 36.82 -5.59
N ALA A 507 -8.15 36.25 -6.62
CA ALA A 507 -7.04 35.30 -6.47
C ALA A 507 -5.73 36.07 -6.71
N VAL A 508 -5.15 36.56 -5.61
CA VAL A 508 -3.89 37.32 -5.64
C VAL A 508 -2.73 36.40 -5.30
N LEU A 509 -2.91 35.49 -4.34
CA LEU A 509 -1.92 34.50 -3.95
C LEU A 509 -2.04 33.25 -4.83
N ASN A 510 -0.91 32.61 -5.14
CA ASN A 510 -0.85 31.36 -5.88
C ASN A 510 0.18 30.42 -5.25
N ASP A 511 -0.31 29.52 -4.41
CA ASP A 511 0.52 28.62 -3.61
C ASP A 511 1.26 27.57 -4.44
N TYR A 512 0.72 27.18 -5.61
CA TYR A 512 1.42 26.26 -6.53
C TYR A 512 2.70 26.86 -7.10
N THR A 513 2.75 28.19 -7.23
CA THR A 513 3.90 28.89 -7.84
C THR A 513 4.65 29.77 -6.86
N ARG A 514 4.11 29.94 -5.63
CA ARG A 514 4.61 30.86 -4.58
C ARG A 514 4.71 32.29 -5.09
N PHE A 515 3.71 32.72 -5.85
CA PHE A 515 3.70 34.03 -6.51
C PHE A 515 2.54 34.90 -6.03
N VAL A 516 2.78 36.22 -5.97
CA VAL A 516 1.80 37.23 -5.58
C VAL A 516 1.47 38.13 -6.78
N HIS A 517 0.25 38.03 -7.30
CA HIS A 517 -0.19 38.76 -8.49
C HIS A 517 -0.70 40.16 -8.13
N HIS A 518 0.22 41.12 -7.98
CA HIS A 518 -0.13 42.51 -7.68
C HIS A 518 -0.88 43.24 -8.82
N GLN A 519 -0.70 42.80 -10.06
CA GLN A 519 -1.25 43.46 -11.25
C GLN A 519 -2.35 42.58 -11.87
N ASN A 520 -3.56 43.13 -11.96
CA ASN A 520 -4.74 42.47 -12.56
C ASN A 520 -5.01 41.06 -11.98
N PRO A 521 -5.19 40.93 -10.64
CA PRO A 521 -5.52 39.64 -10.05
C PRO A 521 -6.84 39.10 -10.60
N ARG A 522 -6.93 37.77 -10.73
CA ARG A 522 -8.11 37.11 -11.31
C ARG A 522 -9.34 37.37 -10.45
N SER A 523 -10.46 37.72 -11.10
CA SER A 523 -11.73 38.04 -10.45
C SER A 523 -12.92 37.81 -11.42
N PRO A 524 -14.11 37.35 -10.94
CA PRO A 524 -14.36 36.88 -9.58
C PRO A 524 -13.60 35.57 -9.29
N ALA A 525 -13.04 35.49 -8.09
CA ALA A 525 -12.42 34.28 -7.59
C ALA A 525 -13.26 33.68 -6.47
N PHE A 526 -13.15 32.37 -6.28
CA PHE A 526 -13.87 31.64 -5.26
C PHE A 526 -12.93 30.68 -4.52
N MET A 527 -13.28 30.38 -3.28
CA MET A 527 -12.57 29.35 -2.50
C MET A 527 -12.76 28.00 -3.18
N ASN A 528 -11.66 27.30 -3.40
CA ASN A 528 -11.60 26.10 -4.21
C ASN A 528 -10.63 25.05 -3.65
N GLY A 529 -10.08 25.27 -2.45
CA GLY A 529 -9.12 24.34 -1.84
C GLY A 529 -7.78 24.33 -2.58
N ASP A 530 -7.39 25.49 -3.13
CA ASP A 530 -6.11 25.70 -3.84
C ASP A 530 -5.08 26.40 -2.95
N THR A 531 -5.33 26.45 -1.64
CA THR A 531 -4.48 27.11 -0.63
C THR A 531 -3.85 26.07 0.29
N ALA A 532 -2.55 26.20 0.53
CA ALA A 532 -1.80 25.43 1.51
C ALA A 532 -2.10 25.92 2.93
N VAL A 533 -3.26 25.54 3.47
CA VAL A 533 -3.66 25.92 4.83
C VAL A 533 -2.79 25.23 5.88
N ARG A 534 -2.77 25.77 7.11
CA ARG A 534 -1.93 25.27 8.22
C ARG A 534 -1.91 23.75 8.38
N SER A 535 -3.06 23.08 8.34
CA SER A 535 -3.15 21.62 8.48
C SER A 535 -2.43 20.85 7.37
N THR A 536 -2.30 21.43 6.17
CA THR A 536 -1.50 20.86 5.07
C THR A 536 0.01 21.06 5.24
N LEU A 537 0.43 22.00 6.09
CA LEU A 537 1.84 22.28 6.42
C LEU A 537 2.34 21.54 7.67
N ASP A 538 1.43 21.09 8.53
CA ASP A 538 1.77 20.27 9.71
C ASP A 538 2.09 18.80 9.33
N VAL A 539 1.96 18.48 8.05
CA VAL A 539 2.41 17.22 7.47
C VAL A 539 3.94 17.25 7.42
N THR A 540 4.57 16.16 7.86
CA THR A 540 6.02 16.07 7.93
C THR A 540 6.52 14.72 7.47
N VAL A 541 7.75 14.70 6.94
CA VAL A 541 8.43 13.52 6.40
C VAL A 541 9.88 13.47 6.90
N THR A 542 10.36 12.30 7.31
CA THR A 542 11.77 12.13 7.67
C THR A 542 12.66 12.12 6.43
N PRO A 543 13.94 12.52 6.49
CA PRO A 543 14.85 12.47 5.35
C PRO A 543 14.92 11.11 4.64
N ARG A 544 14.67 10.01 5.37
CA ARG A 544 14.63 8.65 4.82
C ARG A 544 13.41 8.42 3.91
N ASP A 545 12.28 9.04 4.25
CA ASP A 545 10.99 8.86 3.57
C ASP A 545 10.76 9.93 2.48
N VAL A 546 11.69 10.88 2.31
CA VAL A 546 11.60 11.92 1.27
C VAL A 546 11.57 11.36 -0.16
N PRO A 547 12.35 10.33 -0.54
CA PRO A 547 12.23 9.75 -1.89
C PRO A 547 10.80 9.32 -2.22
N ASP A 548 10.15 8.60 -1.30
CA ASP A 548 8.76 8.17 -1.45
C ASP A 548 7.79 9.38 -1.50
N TRP A 549 8.06 10.44 -0.74
CA TRP A 549 7.28 11.69 -0.74
C TRP A 549 7.47 12.53 -2.02
N CYS A 550 8.65 12.52 -2.61
CA CYS A 550 8.93 13.22 -3.86
C CYS A 550 8.21 12.55 -5.04
N ASP A 551 8.09 11.23 -5.04
CA ASP A 551 7.34 10.47 -6.04
C ASP A 551 5.83 10.71 -5.95
N THR A 552 5.30 10.97 -4.75
CA THR A 552 3.87 11.27 -4.54
C THR A 552 3.47 12.71 -4.83
N ARG A 553 4.40 13.54 -5.34
CA ARG A 553 4.14 14.88 -5.91
C ARG A 553 3.28 15.78 -5.01
N HIS A 554 3.59 15.87 -3.72
CA HIS A 554 2.88 16.76 -2.81
C HIS A 554 2.91 18.22 -3.33
N PHE A 555 1.73 18.79 -3.58
CA PHE A 555 1.58 19.94 -4.48
C PHE A 555 1.93 21.30 -3.86
N PHE A 556 2.07 21.38 -2.54
CA PHE A 556 2.33 22.61 -1.80
C PHE A 556 3.64 22.50 -1.02
N ASP A 557 4.62 23.33 -1.37
CA ASP A 557 5.88 23.52 -0.63
C ASP A 557 6.13 25.02 -0.45
N ILE A 558 5.17 25.69 0.20
CA ILE A 558 5.20 27.14 0.40
C ILE A 558 6.22 27.58 1.47
N ALA A 559 6.67 26.65 2.33
CA ALA A 559 7.71 26.84 3.32
C ALA A 559 9.13 26.53 2.79
N GLU A 560 9.23 25.87 1.63
CA GLU A 560 10.48 25.55 0.92
C GLU A 560 11.42 24.60 1.68
N ASP A 561 10.84 23.78 2.56
CA ASP A 561 11.49 22.79 3.39
C ASP A 561 11.13 21.35 2.99
N TYR A 562 10.31 21.18 1.94
CA TYR A 562 9.80 19.88 1.50
C TYR A 562 9.11 19.08 2.61
N HIS A 563 8.58 19.76 3.64
CA HIS A 563 7.97 19.14 4.82
C HIS A 563 8.94 18.25 5.61
N VAL A 564 10.26 18.42 5.45
CA VAL A 564 11.25 17.58 6.12
C VAL A 564 11.28 17.88 7.62
N ALA A 565 11.13 16.83 8.46
CA ALA A 565 11.22 16.92 9.91
C ALA A 565 11.84 15.66 10.54
N GLU A 566 11.95 15.62 11.88
CA GLU A 566 12.51 14.48 12.62
C GLU A 566 11.58 13.25 12.63
N VAL A 567 10.26 13.46 12.43
CA VAL A 567 9.23 12.42 12.49
C VAL A 567 8.36 12.53 11.26
N THR A 568 7.94 11.38 10.70
CA THR A 568 6.98 11.34 9.60
C THR A 568 5.56 11.35 10.14
N THR A 569 4.77 12.39 9.84
CA THR A 569 3.32 12.44 10.06
C THR A 569 2.51 12.16 8.79
N HIS A 570 3.18 12.18 7.63
CA HIS A 570 2.60 11.98 6.30
C HIS A 570 1.76 10.72 6.11
N LYS A 571 2.08 9.62 6.77
CA LYS A 571 1.36 8.34 6.60
C LYS A 571 -0.14 8.46 6.90
N TYR A 572 -0.51 9.34 7.84
CA TYR A 572 -1.91 9.64 8.16
C TYR A 572 -2.53 10.65 7.20
N PHE A 573 -1.72 11.45 6.52
CA PHE A 573 -2.16 12.48 5.59
C PHE A 573 -2.71 11.88 4.30
N PHE A 574 -2.06 10.89 3.67
CA PHE A 574 -2.64 10.28 2.46
C PHE A 574 -3.94 9.53 2.71
N THR A 575 -4.01 8.78 3.81
CA THR A 575 -5.25 8.09 4.20
C THR A 575 -6.38 9.10 4.48
N SER A 576 -6.07 10.27 5.05
CA SER A 576 -7.06 11.33 5.25
C SER A 576 -7.33 12.17 3.99
N GLN A 577 -6.40 12.26 3.03
CA GLN A 577 -6.60 12.95 1.75
C GLN A 577 -7.52 12.17 0.82
N GLY A 578 -7.42 10.84 0.84
CA GLY A 578 -8.25 9.96 0.03
C GLY A 578 -9.71 9.92 0.50
N THR A 579 -9.99 10.15 1.78
CA THR A 579 -11.35 10.01 2.33
C THR A 579 -12.14 11.32 2.36
N LEU A 580 -13.32 11.32 1.76
CA LEU A 580 -14.26 12.44 1.82
C LEU A 580 -15.13 12.33 3.10
N PRO A 581 -15.15 13.35 3.98
CA PRO A 581 -15.99 13.32 5.17
C PRO A 581 -17.48 13.16 4.85
N PRO A 582 -18.27 12.42 5.65
CA PRO A 582 -19.69 12.16 5.39
C PRO A 582 -20.53 13.42 5.15
N GLU A 583 -20.24 14.51 5.87
CA GLU A 583 -20.91 15.81 5.75
C GLU A 583 -20.67 16.51 4.40
N HIS A 584 -19.70 16.05 3.62
CA HIS A 584 -19.31 16.63 2.32
C HIS A 584 -19.63 15.72 1.14
N VAL A 585 -20.22 14.55 1.38
CA VAL A 585 -20.63 13.58 0.34
C VAL A 585 -21.59 14.22 -0.66
N GLU A 586 -22.45 15.15 -0.23
CA GLU A 586 -23.38 15.85 -1.11
C GLU A 586 -22.70 16.61 -2.25
N LEU A 587 -21.43 17.00 -2.08
CA LEU A 587 -20.64 17.67 -3.11
C LEU A 587 -20.37 16.78 -4.31
N LEU A 588 -20.45 15.45 -4.17
CA LEU A 588 -20.26 14.52 -5.28
C LEU A 588 -21.41 14.63 -6.30
N TYR A 589 -22.66 14.61 -5.84
CA TYR A 589 -23.82 14.57 -6.74
C TYR A 589 -24.59 15.89 -6.88
N SER A 590 -24.27 16.91 -6.06
CA SER A 590 -24.86 18.24 -6.17
C SER A 590 -23.98 19.20 -6.99
N PRO A 591 -24.55 20.26 -7.59
CA PRO A 591 -23.75 21.34 -8.16
C PRO A 591 -22.77 21.90 -7.13
N LEU A 592 -21.49 22.04 -7.51
CA LEU A 592 -20.48 22.57 -6.60
C LEU A 592 -20.82 24.01 -6.20
N PRO A 593 -20.90 24.35 -4.90
CA PRO A 593 -21.13 25.73 -4.46
C PRO A 593 -20.01 26.62 -4.99
N SER A 594 -20.26 27.90 -5.26
CA SER A 594 -19.22 28.79 -5.80
C SER A 594 -17.98 28.80 -4.91
N HIS A 595 -18.16 28.96 -3.60
CA HIS A 595 -17.11 28.78 -2.59
C HIS A 595 -17.19 27.37 -1.99
N LEU A 596 -16.15 26.56 -2.22
CA LEU A 596 -16.05 25.25 -1.58
C LEU A 596 -15.88 25.40 -0.05
N PRO A 597 -16.37 24.43 0.75
CA PRO A 597 -16.00 24.31 2.15
C PRO A 597 -14.49 24.00 2.29
N THR A 598 -13.95 24.14 3.50
CA THR A 598 -12.56 23.74 3.77
C THR A 598 -12.51 22.22 3.85
N ILE A 599 -12.08 21.59 2.76
CA ILE A 599 -11.98 20.14 2.64
C ILE A 599 -10.77 19.78 1.80
N ILE A 600 -10.31 18.54 1.95
CA ILE A 600 -9.44 17.92 0.96
C ILE A 600 -10.30 17.53 -0.23
N LYS A 601 -10.07 18.18 -1.38
CA LYS A 601 -10.93 18.05 -2.56
C LYS A 601 -10.51 16.94 -3.54
N ASP A 602 -9.48 16.16 -3.20
CA ASP A 602 -8.89 15.16 -4.10
C ASP A 602 -9.93 14.12 -4.54
N PRO A 603 -10.83 13.63 -3.65
CA PRO A 603 -11.93 12.75 -4.06
C PRO A 603 -12.85 13.40 -5.10
N LEU A 604 -13.06 14.72 -5.04
CA LEU A 604 -13.87 15.44 -6.02
C LEU A 604 -13.18 15.55 -7.38
N ILE A 605 -11.84 15.67 -7.40
CA ILE A 605 -11.03 15.72 -8.63
C ILE A 605 -11.10 14.37 -9.35
N VAL A 606 -10.77 13.31 -8.62
CA VAL A 606 -10.70 11.93 -9.13
C VAL A 606 -12.07 11.48 -9.64
N MET A 607 -13.14 11.80 -8.90
CA MET A 607 -14.51 11.57 -9.36
C MET A 607 -14.84 12.31 -10.67
N ALA A 608 -14.54 13.61 -10.74
CA ALA A 608 -14.87 14.40 -11.91
C ALA A 608 -14.12 13.90 -13.16
N ALA A 609 -12.88 13.43 -12.97
CA ALA A 609 -12.11 12.74 -14.02
C ALA A 609 -12.78 11.43 -14.43
N TYR A 610 -13.15 10.56 -13.47
CA TYR A 610 -13.77 9.26 -13.72
C TYR A 610 -15.08 9.35 -14.51
N GLU A 611 -15.94 10.31 -14.18
CA GLU A 611 -17.19 10.56 -14.92
C GLU A 611 -16.95 11.21 -16.30
N GLY A 612 -15.76 11.77 -16.53
CA GLY A 612 -15.50 12.66 -17.66
C GLY A 612 -16.30 13.96 -17.55
N ASN A 613 -16.57 14.44 -16.33
CA ASN A 613 -17.30 15.67 -16.07
C ASN A 613 -16.39 16.89 -16.25
N LEU A 614 -16.31 17.38 -17.49
CA LEU A 614 -15.36 18.42 -17.89
C LEU A 614 -15.45 19.69 -17.03
N ASP A 615 -16.66 20.20 -16.78
CA ASP A 615 -16.84 21.46 -16.03
C ASP A 615 -16.37 21.33 -14.57
N ARG A 616 -16.65 20.19 -13.93
CA ARG A 616 -16.16 19.91 -12.57
C ARG A 616 -14.66 19.69 -12.57
N TYR A 617 -14.16 18.90 -13.52
CA TYR A 617 -12.74 18.54 -13.57
C TYR A 617 -11.86 19.78 -13.80
N VAL A 618 -12.20 20.62 -14.78
CA VAL A 618 -11.45 21.87 -15.07
C VAL A 618 -11.46 22.82 -13.86
N ARG A 619 -12.56 22.86 -13.11
CA ARG A 619 -12.67 23.69 -11.91
C ARG A 619 -11.81 23.15 -10.75
N LEU A 620 -11.77 21.83 -10.57
CA LEU A 620 -11.19 21.20 -9.37
C LEU A 620 -9.71 20.82 -9.53
N ARG A 621 -9.29 20.42 -10.74
CA ARG A 621 -7.97 19.85 -11.02
C ARG A 621 -6.82 20.72 -10.54
N ARG A 622 -5.75 20.08 -10.09
CA ARG A 622 -4.49 20.72 -9.70
C ARG A 622 -3.53 20.78 -10.91
N PRO A 623 -2.42 21.55 -10.81
CA PRO A 623 -1.40 21.60 -11.87
C PRO A 623 -0.74 20.24 -12.16
N CYS A 624 -0.57 19.43 -11.12
CA CYS A 624 -0.12 18.04 -11.22
C CYS A 624 -1.27 17.11 -10.82
N MET A 625 -1.35 15.93 -11.44
CA MET A 625 -2.37 14.95 -11.14
C MET A 625 -2.24 14.41 -9.70
N VAL A 626 -3.37 14.26 -9.02
CA VAL A 626 -3.45 13.56 -7.73
C VAL A 626 -3.41 12.04 -7.90
N GLU A 627 -3.26 11.33 -6.80
CA GLU A 627 -3.30 9.87 -6.78
C GLU A 627 -4.59 9.33 -7.42
N GLN A 628 -4.47 8.27 -8.21
CA GLN A 628 -5.55 7.67 -9.03
C GLN A 628 -6.21 8.59 -10.09
N GLU A 629 -5.82 9.87 -10.21
CA GLU A 629 -6.39 10.78 -11.20
C GLU A 629 -6.09 10.33 -12.63
N HIS A 630 -4.91 9.76 -12.90
CA HIS A 630 -4.53 9.28 -14.23
C HIS A 630 -5.49 8.21 -14.76
N GLY A 631 -5.67 7.11 -14.01
CA GLY A 631 -6.60 6.03 -14.38
C GLY A 631 -8.05 6.53 -14.50
N ALA A 632 -8.47 7.45 -13.61
CA ALA A 632 -9.77 8.10 -13.69
C ALA A 632 -9.94 8.95 -14.97
N VAL A 633 -8.91 9.70 -15.38
CA VAL A 633 -8.90 10.47 -16.62
C VAL A 633 -9.05 9.55 -17.83
N LEU A 634 -8.26 8.48 -17.90
CA LEU A 634 -8.34 7.50 -19.00
C LEU A 634 -9.76 6.93 -19.10
N ARG A 635 -10.35 6.51 -17.97
CA ARG A 635 -11.74 6.04 -17.90
C ARG A 635 -12.73 7.10 -18.39
N GLY A 636 -12.62 8.33 -17.90
CA GLY A 636 -13.46 9.44 -18.30
C GLY A 636 -13.40 9.72 -19.80
N ILE A 637 -12.22 9.60 -20.42
CA ILE A 637 -12.01 9.76 -21.86
C ILE A 637 -12.75 8.66 -22.64
N TYR A 638 -12.64 7.41 -22.20
CA TYR A 638 -13.35 6.28 -22.81
C TYR A 638 -14.87 6.48 -22.80
N HIS A 639 -15.42 7.11 -21.76
CA HIS A 639 -16.86 7.25 -21.57
C HIS A 639 -17.45 8.56 -22.11
N ASN A 640 -16.70 9.66 -22.13
CA ASN A 640 -17.20 10.99 -22.47
C ASN A 640 -16.46 11.63 -23.66
N THR A 641 -17.17 11.84 -24.77
CA THR A 641 -16.59 12.41 -26.00
C THR A 641 -16.13 13.86 -25.84
N THR A 642 -16.84 14.66 -25.05
CA THR A 642 -16.48 16.08 -24.83
C THR A 642 -15.19 16.18 -24.01
N PHE A 643 -15.06 15.32 -23.01
CA PHE A 643 -13.86 15.20 -22.19
C PHE A 643 -12.66 14.72 -23.02
N ALA A 644 -12.84 13.67 -23.83
CA ALA A 644 -11.84 13.20 -24.79
C ALA A 644 -11.41 14.30 -25.76
N LYS A 645 -12.37 15.07 -26.29
CA LYS A 645 -12.04 16.18 -27.20
C LYS A 645 -11.23 17.26 -26.50
N TRP A 646 -11.56 17.60 -25.27
CA TRP A 646 -10.79 18.59 -24.51
C TRP A 646 -9.37 18.11 -24.22
N TRP A 647 -9.18 16.83 -23.85
CA TRP A 647 -7.86 16.23 -23.65
C TRP A 647 -7.02 16.20 -24.94
N SER A 648 -7.65 15.97 -26.10
CA SER A 648 -6.98 16.05 -27.41
C SER A 648 -6.36 17.42 -27.73
N LEU A 649 -6.76 18.48 -27.01
CA LEU A 649 -6.31 19.86 -27.22
C LEU A 649 -5.19 20.29 -26.26
N GLN A 650 -4.77 19.44 -25.31
CA GLN A 650 -3.80 19.84 -24.27
C GLN A 650 -2.32 19.84 -24.75
N GLY A 651 -2.04 19.45 -26.01
CA GLY A 651 -0.70 19.52 -26.67
C GLY A 651 0.29 18.42 -26.23
N ASP A 652 1.60 18.63 -26.45
CA ASP A 652 2.72 17.73 -26.09
C ASP A 652 2.87 17.46 -24.57
N LYS A 653 1.89 17.88 -23.77
CA LYS A 653 1.78 17.59 -22.33
C LYS A 653 0.94 16.34 -22.05
N CYS A 654 0.34 15.75 -23.07
CA CYS A 654 -0.43 14.52 -22.91
C CYS A 654 0.50 13.32 -22.86
N ASP A 655 0.31 12.51 -21.82
CA ASP A 655 0.86 11.17 -21.74
C ASP A 655 0.44 10.32 -22.96
N PHE A 656 1.27 9.35 -23.35
CA PHE A 656 0.99 8.48 -24.51
C PHE A 656 -0.34 7.73 -24.32
N ASP A 657 -0.65 7.32 -23.09
CA ASP A 657 -1.90 6.67 -22.72
C ASP A 657 -3.14 7.55 -22.92
N ILE A 658 -3.04 8.84 -22.58
CA ILE A 658 -4.13 9.80 -22.76
C ILE A 658 -4.41 9.99 -24.25
N ARG A 659 -3.35 10.02 -25.08
CA ARG A 659 -3.48 10.10 -26.53
C ARG A 659 -4.12 8.82 -27.09
N ALA A 660 -3.67 7.65 -26.67
CA ALA A 660 -4.23 6.37 -27.06
C ALA A 660 -5.72 6.26 -26.69
N ALA A 661 -6.11 6.60 -25.46
CA ALA A 661 -7.50 6.60 -25.01
C ALA A 661 -8.37 7.59 -25.81
N THR A 662 -7.83 8.76 -26.13
CA THR A 662 -8.53 9.78 -26.93
C THR A 662 -8.78 9.29 -28.35
N LEU A 663 -7.78 8.71 -29.00
CA LEU A 663 -7.90 8.11 -30.33
C LEU A 663 -8.88 6.93 -30.32
N ALA A 664 -8.83 6.10 -29.28
CA ALA A 664 -9.79 5.01 -29.07
C ALA A 664 -11.24 5.55 -29.05
N ARG A 665 -11.49 6.59 -28.25
CA ARG A 665 -12.80 7.22 -28.15
C ARG A 665 -13.28 7.79 -29.48
N PHE A 666 -12.39 8.42 -30.26
CA PHE A 666 -12.73 8.95 -31.59
C PHE A 666 -13.12 7.83 -32.57
N ILE A 667 -12.38 6.72 -32.58
CA ILE A 667 -12.72 5.54 -33.38
C ILE A 667 -14.11 5.00 -32.99
N MET A 668 -14.39 4.89 -31.70
CA MET A 668 -15.69 4.44 -31.17
C MET A 668 -16.87 5.30 -31.61
N VAL A 669 -16.67 6.61 -31.78
CA VAL A 669 -17.70 7.52 -32.33
C VAL A 669 -17.66 7.63 -33.85
N ASN A 670 -16.94 6.73 -34.52
CA ASN A 670 -16.80 6.62 -35.98
C ASN A 670 -15.97 7.72 -36.64
N ASP A 671 -15.13 8.42 -35.89
CA ASP A 671 -14.20 9.39 -36.44
C ASP A 671 -12.79 8.79 -36.59
N LEU A 672 -12.29 8.83 -37.83
CA LEU A 672 -10.93 8.42 -38.17
C LEU A 672 -10.08 9.63 -38.60
N SER A 673 -10.55 10.86 -38.42
CA SER A 673 -9.82 12.06 -38.87
C SER A 673 -8.49 12.26 -38.16
N HIS A 674 -8.37 11.72 -36.94
CA HIS A 674 -7.20 11.78 -36.08
C HIS A 674 -6.26 10.57 -36.18
N ILE A 675 -6.54 9.63 -37.09
CA ILE A 675 -5.65 8.49 -37.35
C ILE A 675 -5.26 8.46 -38.82
N THR A 676 -3.96 8.62 -39.06
CA THR A 676 -3.38 8.60 -40.41
C THR A 676 -2.66 7.29 -40.65
N GLU A 677 -2.13 7.09 -41.86
CA GLU A 677 -1.38 5.87 -42.20
C GLU A 677 -0.06 5.74 -41.41
N THR A 678 0.49 6.85 -40.90
CA THR A 678 1.81 6.90 -40.25
C THR A 678 1.81 7.54 -38.86
N ASP A 679 0.66 8.02 -38.38
CA ASP A 679 0.51 8.69 -37.09
C ASP A 679 -0.66 8.10 -36.31
N PRO A 680 -0.45 7.57 -35.09
CA PRO A 680 0.88 7.35 -34.45
C PRO A 680 1.76 6.36 -35.22
N HIS A 681 3.09 6.51 -35.14
CA HIS A 681 4.03 5.63 -35.84
C HIS A 681 4.01 4.20 -35.24
N PRO A 682 3.86 3.13 -36.03
CA PRO A 682 3.74 1.75 -35.53
C PRO A 682 4.90 1.23 -34.67
N GLU A 683 6.11 1.76 -34.89
CA GLU A 683 7.32 1.31 -34.19
C GLU A 683 7.84 2.33 -33.19
N ASP A 684 7.77 3.62 -33.52
CA ASP A 684 8.34 4.68 -32.68
C ASP A 684 7.34 5.20 -31.64
N ASP A 685 6.03 5.11 -31.94
CA ASP A 685 4.94 5.59 -31.09
C ASP A 685 3.94 4.44 -30.79
N SER A 686 4.44 3.21 -30.59
CA SER A 686 3.57 2.04 -30.38
C SER A 686 2.60 2.23 -29.22
N ASP A 687 3.02 2.95 -28.19
CA ASP A 687 2.29 3.12 -26.93
C ASP A 687 1.12 4.10 -27.09
N GLU A 688 1.12 4.90 -28.16
CA GLU A 688 0.02 5.79 -28.50
C GLU A 688 -1.07 5.10 -29.34
N ILE A 689 -0.84 3.86 -29.80
CA ILE A 689 -1.80 3.12 -30.63
C ILE A 689 -2.91 2.54 -29.75
N PRO A 690 -4.20 2.85 -30.03
CA PRO A 690 -5.30 2.37 -29.21
C PRO A 690 -5.42 0.85 -29.19
N GLY A 691 -5.34 0.24 -28.00
CA GLY A 691 -5.59 -1.20 -27.83
C GLY A 691 -7.09 -1.59 -27.82
N MET A 692 -7.96 -0.81 -27.17
CA MET A 692 -9.38 -1.16 -26.95
C MET A 692 -10.28 -0.14 -27.64
N ILE A 693 -10.80 -0.49 -28.81
CA ILE A 693 -11.59 0.43 -29.66
C ILE A 693 -13.09 0.11 -29.70
N TRP A 694 -13.60 -0.72 -28.79
CA TRP A 694 -14.98 -1.27 -28.85
C TRP A 694 -15.80 -1.17 -27.56
N TRP A 695 -15.33 -0.46 -26.53
CA TRP A 695 -16.06 -0.27 -25.26
C TRP A 695 -15.86 1.14 -24.72
N PRO A 696 -16.90 1.84 -24.25
CA PRO A 696 -18.30 1.38 -24.07
C PRO A 696 -19.14 1.41 -25.35
N LEU A 697 -18.59 1.97 -26.44
CA LEU A 697 -19.29 2.08 -27.72
C LEU A 697 -18.59 1.22 -28.78
N ILE A 698 -19.38 0.54 -29.60
CA ILE A 698 -18.88 -0.29 -30.70
C ILE A 698 -18.90 0.55 -31.99
N PRO A 699 -17.75 0.76 -32.67
CA PRO A 699 -17.71 1.45 -33.94
C PRO A 699 -18.54 0.72 -35.01
N ALA A 700 -19.09 1.45 -35.97
CA ALA A 700 -19.80 0.87 -37.10
C ALA A 700 -18.87 0.02 -37.98
N GLU A 701 -19.41 -1.08 -38.53
CA GLU A 701 -18.67 -2.01 -39.39
C GLU A 701 -17.93 -1.30 -40.55
N ARG A 702 -18.55 -0.27 -41.17
CA ARG A 702 -17.91 0.51 -42.24
C ARG A 702 -16.68 1.30 -41.78
N THR A 703 -16.68 1.78 -40.54
CA THR A 703 -15.58 2.52 -39.93
C THR A 703 -14.42 1.56 -39.66
N LEU A 704 -14.72 0.42 -39.06
CA LEU A 704 -13.76 -0.66 -38.83
C LEU A 704 -13.12 -1.16 -40.13
N LYS A 705 -13.91 -1.31 -41.19
CA LYS A 705 -13.40 -1.65 -42.54
C LYS A 705 -12.45 -0.58 -43.09
N ALA A 706 -12.78 0.71 -42.90
CA ALA A 706 -11.92 1.81 -43.32
C ALA A 706 -10.62 1.87 -42.49
N LEU A 707 -10.72 1.62 -41.19
CA LEU A 707 -9.59 1.55 -40.27
C LEU A 707 -8.63 0.43 -40.66
N ALA A 708 -9.11 -0.80 -40.83
CA ALA A 708 -8.27 -1.94 -41.22
C ALA A 708 -7.57 -1.75 -42.58
N LYS A 709 -8.16 -0.95 -43.48
CA LYS A 709 -7.53 -0.58 -44.75
C LYS A 709 -6.44 0.48 -44.57
N ARG A 710 -6.67 1.45 -43.68
CA ARG A 710 -5.73 2.56 -43.42
C ARG A 710 -4.57 2.14 -42.52
N ARG A 711 -4.83 1.26 -41.55
CA ARG A 711 -3.92 0.80 -40.50
C ARG A 711 -3.96 -0.73 -40.40
N PRO A 712 -3.18 -1.44 -41.26
CA PRO A 712 -3.08 -2.89 -41.21
C PRO A 712 -2.53 -3.43 -39.89
N ASP A 713 -1.69 -2.66 -39.22
CA ASP A 713 -1.14 -2.92 -37.89
C ASP A 713 -2.24 -3.01 -36.81
N MET A 714 -3.42 -2.40 -37.03
CA MET A 714 -4.56 -2.46 -36.10
C MET A 714 -5.55 -3.60 -36.41
N HIS A 715 -5.17 -4.60 -37.22
CA HIS A 715 -6.07 -5.69 -37.62
C HIS A 715 -6.62 -6.48 -36.42
N LEU A 716 -5.81 -6.70 -35.38
CA LEU A 716 -6.23 -7.41 -34.17
C LEU A 716 -7.36 -6.65 -33.45
N GLN A 717 -7.19 -5.35 -33.23
CA GLN A 717 -8.15 -4.48 -32.56
C GLN A 717 -9.47 -4.41 -33.35
N VAL A 718 -9.38 -4.35 -34.68
CA VAL A 718 -10.56 -4.41 -35.55
C VAL A 718 -11.26 -5.76 -35.47
N ALA A 719 -10.52 -6.87 -35.44
CA ALA A 719 -11.08 -8.21 -35.30
C ALA A 719 -11.76 -8.41 -33.93
N MET A 720 -11.16 -7.90 -32.84
CA MET A 720 -11.76 -7.87 -31.51
C MET A 720 -13.05 -7.05 -31.47
N ALA A 721 -13.08 -5.89 -32.16
CA ALA A 721 -14.30 -5.10 -32.32
C ALA A 721 -15.38 -5.82 -33.14
N CYS A 722 -15.00 -6.64 -34.13
CA CYS A 722 -15.94 -7.47 -34.89
C CYS A 722 -16.60 -8.55 -34.03
N ILE A 723 -15.85 -9.17 -33.10
CA ILE A 723 -16.42 -10.10 -32.12
C ILE A 723 -17.41 -9.37 -31.22
N ALA A 724 -17.02 -8.20 -30.69
CA ALA A 724 -17.89 -7.39 -29.82
C ALA A 724 -19.19 -6.95 -30.51
N GLY A 725 -19.10 -6.49 -31.76
CA GLY A 725 -20.21 -6.03 -32.59
C GLY A 725 -20.96 -7.11 -33.37
N ASN A 726 -20.52 -8.37 -33.30
CA ASN A 726 -21.04 -9.49 -34.09
C ASN A 726 -21.00 -9.25 -35.62
N TYR A 727 -19.95 -8.59 -36.12
CA TYR A 727 -19.75 -8.25 -37.54
C TYR A 727 -19.09 -9.38 -38.32
N LYS A 728 -19.87 -10.43 -38.62
CA LYS A 728 -19.37 -11.64 -39.30
C LYS A 728 -18.83 -11.37 -40.70
N LYS A 729 -19.47 -10.46 -41.45
CA LYS A 729 -19.07 -10.17 -42.83
C LYS A 729 -17.69 -9.52 -42.86
N LEU A 730 -17.47 -8.46 -42.10
CA LEU A 730 -16.15 -7.85 -41.99
C LEU A 730 -15.11 -8.82 -41.43
N TRP A 731 -15.46 -9.64 -40.43
CA TRP A 731 -14.57 -10.69 -39.94
C TRP A 731 -14.09 -11.65 -41.04
N ASP A 732 -15.02 -12.15 -41.86
CA ASP A 732 -14.69 -13.05 -42.98
C ASP A 732 -13.85 -12.35 -44.06
N GLU A 733 -14.06 -11.05 -44.29
CA GLU A 733 -13.24 -10.22 -45.18
C GLU A 733 -11.82 -9.99 -44.63
N LEU A 734 -11.68 -9.81 -43.31
CA LEU A 734 -10.38 -9.62 -42.63
C LEU A 734 -9.57 -10.91 -42.60
N ALA A 735 -10.23 -12.06 -42.45
CA ALA A 735 -9.62 -13.38 -42.31
C ALA A 735 -8.46 -13.39 -41.29
N PRO A 736 -8.70 -12.97 -40.03
CA PRO A 736 -7.63 -12.79 -39.05
C PRO A 736 -6.92 -14.11 -38.73
N GLU A 737 -5.62 -14.02 -38.42
CA GLU A 737 -4.86 -15.16 -37.91
C GLU A 737 -5.36 -15.55 -36.51
N PRO A 738 -5.50 -16.85 -36.19
CA PRO A 738 -5.99 -17.24 -34.89
C PRO A 738 -4.96 -16.90 -33.80
N CYS A 739 -5.40 -16.21 -32.75
CA CYS A 739 -4.58 -15.92 -31.57
C CYS A 739 -5.39 -16.15 -30.28
N TYR A 740 -4.69 -16.22 -29.15
CA TYR A 740 -5.30 -16.48 -27.85
C TYR A 740 -6.37 -15.43 -27.50
N GLN A 741 -6.11 -14.15 -27.78
CA GLN A 741 -6.97 -13.03 -27.39
C GLN A 741 -8.31 -13.05 -28.14
N LEU A 742 -8.29 -13.32 -29.46
CA LEU A 742 -9.50 -13.49 -30.26
C LEU A 742 -10.33 -14.69 -29.78
N TYR A 743 -9.67 -15.80 -29.48
CA TYR A 743 -10.35 -17.01 -28.98
C TYR A 743 -10.97 -16.77 -27.61
N ASN A 744 -10.24 -16.12 -26.69
CA ASN A 744 -10.72 -15.82 -25.35
C ASN A 744 -11.97 -14.92 -25.39
N GLN A 745 -11.89 -13.79 -26.11
CA GLN A 745 -13.04 -12.87 -26.23
C GLN A 745 -14.25 -13.53 -26.92
N ALA A 746 -14.03 -14.32 -27.97
CA ALA A 746 -15.10 -15.02 -28.66
C ALA A 746 -15.78 -16.10 -27.80
N SER A 747 -15.06 -16.65 -26.82
CA SER A 747 -15.54 -17.71 -25.94
C SER A 747 -16.26 -17.19 -24.69
N LEU A 748 -15.86 -16.02 -24.15
CA LEU A 748 -16.34 -15.50 -22.86
C LEU A 748 -17.84 -15.15 -22.80
N LYS A 749 -18.49 -14.90 -23.94
CA LYS A 749 -19.88 -14.40 -23.97
C LYS A 749 -20.97 -15.49 -23.86
N ARG A 750 -20.65 -16.78 -23.84
CA ARG A 750 -21.66 -17.82 -24.09
C ARG A 750 -21.45 -19.09 -23.29
N ASP A 751 -22.57 -19.74 -23.00
CA ASP A 751 -22.61 -21.14 -22.60
C ASP A 751 -21.66 -21.94 -23.51
N PRO A 752 -20.68 -22.70 -22.95
CA PRO A 752 -19.79 -23.55 -23.71
C PRO A 752 -20.49 -24.52 -24.68
N SER A 753 -21.78 -24.80 -24.47
CA SER A 753 -22.62 -25.61 -25.34
C SER A 753 -23.05 -24.91 -26.64
N VAL A 754 -22.98 -23.57 -26.72
CA VAL A 754 -23.45 -22.75 -27.86
C VAL A 754 -22.27 -22.25 -28.70
N ARG A 755 -21.94 -23.00 -29.75
CA ARG A 755 -20.89 -22.62 -30.71
C ARG A 755 -21.25 -21.35 -31.50
N ASN A 756 -20.25 -20.51 -31.77
CA ASN A 756 -20.42 -19.28 -32.54
C ASN A 756 -19.46 -19.20 -33.73
N HIS A 757 -19.84 -18.38 -34.73
CA HIS A 757 -19.12 -18.22 -36.00
C HIS A 757 -17.62 -17.93 -35.82
N PHE A 758 -17.27 -17.11 -34.83
CA PHE A 758 -15.89 -16.70 -34.57
C PHE A 758 -15.07 -17.86 -33.99
N VAL A 759 -15.61 -18.59 -33.01
CA VAL A 759 -14.96 -19.78 -32.43
C VAL A 759 -14.77 -20.87 -33.49
N ASP A 760 -15.80 -21.15 -34.29
CA ASP A 760 -15.73 -22.14 -35.36
C ASP A 760 -14.67 -21.78 -36.41
N TYR A 761 -14.59 -20.50 -36.78
CA TYR A 761 -13.56 -20.00 -37.67
C TYR A 761 -12.16 -20.20 -37.08
N LEU A 762 -11.95 -19.80 -35.82
CA LEU A 762 -10.63 -19.84 -35.16
C LEU A 762 -10.12 -21.27 -34.98
N GLU A 763 -10.97 -22.21 -34.52
CA GLU A 763 -10.59 -23.62 -34.36
C GLU A 763 -10.27 -24.28 -35.71
N ARG A 764 -11.11 -24.02 -36.74
CA ARG A 764 -10.87 -24.53 -38.10
C ARG A 764 -9.58 -23.99 -38.67
N ARG A 765 -9.36 -22.68 -38.59
CA ARG A 765 -8.16 -22.02 -39.15
C ARG A 765 -6.89 -22.43 -38.42
N ALA A 766 -6.93 -22.61 -37.10
CA ALA A 766 -5.79 -23.13 -36.34
C ALA A 766 -5.47 -24.57 -36.76
N SER A 767 -6.49 -25.40 -36.97
CA SER A 767 -6.33 -26.78 -37.45
C SER A 767 -5.71 -26.83 -38.85
N GLU A 768 -6.12 -25.95 -39.76
CA GLU A 768 -5.52 -25.80 -41.10
C GLU A 768 -4.03 -25.43 -41.03
N LEU A 769 -3.61 -24.68 -39.99
CA LEU A 769 -2.23 -24.30 -39.73
C LEU A 769 -1.45 -25.35 -38.93
N GLY A 770 -2.03 -26.52 -38.66
CA GLY A 770 -1.38 -27.60 -37.92
C GLY A 770 -1.22 -27.32 -36.42
N SER A 771 -2.02 -26.42 -35.86
CA SER A 771 -1.99 -26.01 -34.45
C SER A 771 -3.35 -26.13 -33.77
N ASP A 772 -3.36 -25.98 -32.45
CA ASP A 772 -4.58 -25.91 -31.65
C ASP A 772 -4.64 -24.53 -30.98
N VAL A 773 -5.68 -23.76 -31.27
CA VAL A 773 -5.86 -22.40 -30.73
C VAL A 773 -5.90 -22.39 -29.19
N LYS A 774 -6.32 -23.50 -28.56
CA LYS A 774 -6.33 -23.67 -27.09
C LYS A 774 -4.93 -23.82 -26.50
N ARG A 775 -3.92 -24.08 -27.33
CA ARG A 775 -2.52 -24.23 -26.93
C ARG A 775 -1.69 -22.98 -27.23
N PHE A 776 -2.28 -21.97 -27.87
CA PHE A 776 -1.60 -20.70 -28.09
C PHE A 776 -1.38 -19.99 -26.76
N ARG A 777 -0.16 -19.51 -26.54
CA ARG A 777 0.16 -18.62 -25.42
C ARG A 777 -0.34 -17.22 -25.74
N ALA A 778 -0.59 -16.44 -24.70
CA ALA A 778 -0.75 -15.00 -24.85
C ALA A 778 0.51 -14.43 -25.51
N VAL A 779 0.33 -13.67 -26.59
CA VAL A 779 1.41 -12.91 -27.22
C VAL A 779 1.34 -11.50 -26.62
N CYS A 780 2.37 -11.11 -25.86
CA CYS A 780 2.54 -9.77 -25.30
C CYS A 780 3.82 -9.13 -25.89
N GLU A 781 4.00 -9.17 -27.21
CA GLU A 781 5.29 -8.79 -27.83
C GLU A 781 5.40 -7.30 -28.23
N ASN A 782 4.31 -6.51 -28.18
CA ASN A 782 4.39 -5.03 -28.33
C ASN A 782 3.60 -4.34 -27.22
N LEU A 783 4.09 -3.22 -26.69
CA LEU A 783 3.43 -2.41 -25.65
C LEU A 783 2.07 -1.81 -26.09
N ALA A 784 1.85 -1.65 -27.41
CA ALA A 784 0.53 -1.38 -27.99
C ALA A 784 -0.54 -2.47 -27.68
N HIS A 785 -0.14 -3.58 -27.03
CA HIS A 785 -0.96 -4.75 -26.69
C HIS A 785 -1.34 -4.86 -25.22
N ASP A 786 -0.95 -3.93 -24.35
CA ASP A 786 -1.11 -4.01 -22.87
C ASP A 786 -2.57 -4.25 -22.43
N TRP A 787 -3.50 -4.15 -23.37
CA TRP A 787 -4.93 -4.24 -23.17
C TRP A 787 -5.60 -5.49 -23.79
N CYS A 788 -4.97 -6.40 -24.54
CA CYS A 788 -5.75 -7.42 -25.28
C CYS A 788 -6.30 -8.56 -24.40
N LEU A 789 -5.52 -9.19 -23.51
CA LEU A 789 -6.03 -10.26 -22.62
C LEU A 789 -7.01 -9.69 -21.58
N ASN A 790 -6.68 -8.51 -21.11
CA ASN A 790 -7.39 -7.73 -20.12
C ASN A 790 -8.69 -7.10 -20.65
N ALA A 791 -8.71 -6.59 -21.89
CA ALA A 791 -9.93 -6.13 -22.56
C ALA A 791 -10.86 -7.27 -22.97
N THR A 792 -10.40 -8.53 -22.95
CA THR A 792 -11.31 -9.67 -23.15
C THR A 792 -12.25 -9.89 -21.96
N ARG A 793 -11.98 -9.33 -20.76
CA ARG A 793 -12.82 -9.48 -19.56
C ARG A 793 -14.29 -9.24 -19.87
N LEU A 794 -15.13 -10.14 -19.36
CA LEU A 794 -16.57 -10.17 -19.63
C LEU A 794 -17.25 -8.94 -19.03
N ASP A 795 -17.01 -8.72 -17.74
CA ASP A 795 -17.45 -7.52 -17.03
C ASP A 795 -16.29 -6.53 -16.98
N LYS A 796 -16.49 -5.37 -17.61
CA LYS A 796 -15.51 -4.29 -17.67
C LYS A 796 -15.71 -3.28 -16.55
N GLU A 797 -16.91 -3.26 -15.95
CA GLU A 797 -17.29 -2.32 -14.91
C GLU A 797 -18.03 -3.10 -13.82
N PRO A 798 -17.33 -4.01 -13.11
CA PRO A 798 -17.94 -4.85 -12.11
C PRO A 798 -18.60 -3.98 -11.02
N THR A 799 -19.84 -4.33 -10.69
CA THR A 799 -20.60 -3.70 -9.62
C THR A 799 -20.59 -4.56 -8.37
N SER A 800 -20.39 -3.94 -7.21
CA SER A 800 -20.47 -4.62 -5.92
C SER A 800 -21.84 -4.45 -5.24
N CYS A 801 -22.13 -5.32 -4.27
CA CYS A 801 -23.22 -5.14 -3.30
C CYS A 801 -22.71 -4.82 -1.88
N TRP A 802 -21.41 -4.57 -1.77
CA TRP A 802 -20.75 -4.15 -0.54
C TRP A 802 -20.81 -2.63 -0.43
N LEU A 803 -21.65 -2.14 0.48
CA LEU A 803 -21.82 -0.72 0.76
C LEU A 803 -20.76 -0.29 1.79
N PRO A 804 -19.85 0.63 1.42
CA PRO A 804 -18.80 1.11 2.33
C PRO A 804 -19.36 2.10 3.36
N SER A 805 -18.65 2.29 4.47
CA SER A 805 -18.98 3.27 5.52
C SER A 805 -18.62 4.71 5.14
N GLU A 806 -17.60 4.87 4.31
CA GLU A 806 -17.06 6.14 3.85
C GLU A 806 -16.64 6.07 2.37
N ILE A 807 -16.49 7.23 1.73
CA ILE A 807 -15.97 7.32 0.36
C ILE A 807 -14.50 7.64 0.45
N SER A 808 -13.65 6.71 0.01
CA SER A 808 -12.20 6.90 -0.03
C SER A 808 -11.65 6.60 -1.42
N ILE A 809 -10.68 7.42 -1.87
CA ILE A 809 -9.81 7.09 -2.99
C ILE A 809 -8.96 5.90 -2.54
N PRO A 810 -9.02 4.77 -3.25
CA PRO A 810 -8.22 3.62 -2.90
C PRO A 810 -6.75 3.98 -3.06
N GLY A 811 -5.92 3.55 -2.11
CA GLY A 811 -4.47 3.73 -2.21
C GLY A 811 -3.91 3.09 -3.48
N PRO A 812 -2.64 3.32 -3.81
CA PRO A 812 -2.03 2.72 -4.98
C PRO A 812 -2.03 1.20 -4.73
N SER A 813 -2.69 0.44 -5.60
CA SER A 813 -2.52 -1.00 -5.62
C SER A 813 -1.03 -1.28 -5.76
N GLY A 814 -0.46 -2.23 -5.02
CA GLY A 814 0.97 -2.58 -5.10
C GLY A 814 1.44 -3.10 -6.47
N PHE A 815 0.58 -3.03 -7.49
CA PHE A 815 0.86 -3.28 -8.89
C PHE A 815 1.11 -1.93 -9.59
N PRO A 816 2.33 -1.67 -10.08
CA PRO A 816 2.65 -0.46 -10.84
C PRO A 816 1.86 -0.33 -12.16
N ASP A 817 1.12 -1.36 -12.58
CA ASP A 817 0.28 -1.38 -13.78
C ASP A 817 -1.07 -0.65 -13.60
N THR A 818 -1.06 0.57 -13.07
CA THR A 818 -2.22 1.48 -13.12
C THR A 818 -2.51 2.02 -14.53
N ASP A 819 -1.73 1.60 -15.52
CA ASP A 819 -1.76 2.09 -16.91
C ASP A 819 -2.87 1.43 -17.75
N ASN A 820 -3.70 0.55 -17.15
CA ASN A 820 -4.86 -0.03 -17.81
C ASN A 820 -6.17 0.17 -17.02
N VAL A 821 -7.09 0.92 -17.61
CA VAL A 821 -8.42 1.19 -16.99
C VAL A 821 -9.23 -0.09 -16.75
N TYR A 822 -9.03 -1.11 -17.59
CA TYR A 822 -9.88 -2.31 -17.62
C TYR A 822 -9.13 -3.62 -17.38
N GLY A 823 -7.82 -3.58 -17.10
CA GLY A 823 -6.97 -4.77 -17.12
C GLY A 823 -6.53 -5.34 -15.78
N SER A 824 -6.35 -4.52 -14.76
CA SER A 824 -6.02 -5.01 -13.43
C SER A 824 -7.26 -5.62 -12.75
N PRO A 825 -7.13 -6.73 -12.00
CA PRO A 825 -8.15 -7.16 -11.03
C PRO A 825 -8.57 -5.99 -10.11
N ASP A 826 -7.59 -5.17 -9.76
CA ASP A 826 -7.69 -3.98 -8.91
C ASP A 826 -7.90 -2.74 -9.79
N GLN A 827 -8.87 -2.79 -10.70
CA GLN A 827 -9.18 -1.66 -11.58
C GLN A 827 -9.18 -0.36 -10.77
N THR A 828 -8.74 0.76 -11.36
CA THR A 828 -9.05 2.12 -10.87
C THR A 828 -10.56 2.44 -10.92
N ASN A 829 -11.39 1.40 -10.93
CA ASN A 829 -12.80 1.49 -10.76
C ASN A 829 -13.03 1.91 -9.31
N LEU A 830 -13.19 3.21 -9.12
CA LEU A 830 -13.69 3.79 -7.87
C LEU A 830 -15.05 3.18 -7.47
N ALA A 831 -15.76 2.51 -8.38
CA ALA A 831 -16.96 1.71 -8.12
C ALA A 831 -16.71 0.19 -7.93
N GLY A 832 -15.45 -0.23 -7.75
CA GLY A 832 -15.04 -1.59 -7.40
C GLY A 832 -15.09 -1.86 -5.89
N GLU A 833 -14.74 -3.10 -5.50
CA GLU A 833 -14.98 -3.65 -4.15
C GLU A 833 -14.58 -2.71 -3.00
N ASP A 834 -13.45 -2.00 -3.11
CA ASP A 834 -12.90 -1.18 -2.01
C ASP A 834 -13.47 0.25 -1.89
N SER A 835 -14.12 0.80 -2.94
CA SER A 835 -14.55 2.21 -2.93
C SER A 835 -16.05 2.41 -3.15
N ASN A 836 -16.72 1.58 -3.98
CA ASN A 836 -18.18 1.50 -4.21
C ASN A 836 -19.00 2.80 -4.04
N TRP A 837 -18.43 3.93 -4.47
CA TRP A 837 -18.99 5.27 -4.26
C TRP A 837 -20.34 5.47 -4.95
N GLU A 838 -20.57 4.89 -6.13
CA GLU A 838 -21.88 4.92 -6.80
C GLU A 838 -22.97 4.26 -5.94
N LEU A 839 -22.65 3.11 -5.33
CA LEU A 839 -23.56 2.42 -4.41
C LEU A 839 -23.78 3.25 -3.14
N TYR A 840 -22.73 3.89 -2.62
CA TYR A 840 -22.82 4.79 -1.48
C TYR A 840 -23.74 6.00 -1.74
N ILE A 841 -23.55 6.67 -2.88
CA ILE A 841 -24.35 7.82 -3.32
C ILE A 841 -25.82 7.42 -3.51
N CYS A 842 -26.08 6.24 -4.09
CA CYS A 842 -27.45 5.77 -4.32
C CYS A 842 -28.15 5.28 -3.05
N SER A 843 -27.39 4.91 -2.01
CA SER A 843 -27.95 4.34 -0.78
C SER A 843 -28.57 5.40 0.12
N SER A 844 -29.77 5.12 0.65
CA SER A 844 -30.44 6.01 1.60
C SER A 844 -29.63 6.15 2.89
N GLU A 845 -29.82 7.26 3.60
CA GLU A 845 -29.20 7.49 4.92
C GLU A 845 -29.53 6.36 5.90
N GLU A 846 -30.77 5.85 5.84
CA GLU A 846 -31.24 4.74 6.67
C GLU A 846 -30.47 3.45 6.42
N VAL A 847 -30.10 3.17 5.16
CA VAL A 847 -29.31 2.00 4.78
C VAL A 847 -27.85 2.19 5.18
N ARG A 848 -27.26 3.37 4.92
CA ARG A 848 -25.90 3.70 5.35
C ARG A 848 -25.76 3.65 6.87
N ALA A 849 -26.77 4.07 7.63
CA ALA A 849 -26.79 4.00 9.09
C ALA A 849 -26.85 2.57 9.66
N LYS A 850 -27.17 1.55 8.84
CA LYS A 850 -27.13 0.14 9.27
C LYS A 850 -25.70 -0.40 9.37
N ILE A 851 -24.72 0.29 8.81
CA ILE A 851 -23.32 -0.12 8.88
C ILE A 851 -22.87 0.00 10.34
N PRO A 852 -22.49 -1.11 11.01
CA PRO A 852 -21.99 -1.03 12.37
C PRO A 852 -20.70 -0.21 12.42
N ALA A 853 -20.53 0.63 13.44
CA ALA A 853 -19.31 1.44 13.61
C ALA A 853 -18.00 0.60 13.69
N SER A 854 -18.12 -0.72 13.87
CA SER A 854 -17.02 -1.68 13.90
C SER A 854 -16.67 -2.30 12.54
N ARG A 855 -17.39 -1.95 11.47
CA ARG A 855 -17.18 -2.46 10.10
C ARG A 855 -16.98 -1.31 9.12
N SER A 856 -16.10 -1.52 8.13
CA SER A 856 -15.86 -0.61 7.01
C SER A 856 -16.88 -0.74 5.89
N GLU A 857 -17.64 -1.83 5.85
CA GLU A 857 -18.66 -2.10 4.83
C GLU A 857 -19.69 -3.13 5.30
N ILE A 858 -20.83 -3.19 4.61
CA ILE A 858 -21.83 -4.25 4.75
C ILE A 858 -22.29 -4.75 3.39
N ARG A 859 -22.71 -6.01 3.32
CA ARG A 859 -23.43 -6.54 2.16
C ARG A 859 -24.90 -6.11 2.24
N LEU A 860 -25.44 -5.51 1.19
CA LEU A 860 -26.84 -5.06 1.18
C LEU A 860 -27.87 -6.17 1.04
N TYR A 861 -27.50 -7.24 0.35
CA TYR A 861 -28.37 -8.39 0.08
C TYR A 861 -27.62 -9.66 0.50
N ASP A 862 -27.93 -10.18 1.68
CA ASP A 862 -27.46 -11.50 2.10
C ASP A 862 -28.24 -12.59 1.33
N SER A 863 -27.58 -13.73 1.09
CA SER A 863 -28.17 -14.86 0.35
C SER A 863 -29.31 -15.57 1.07
N ASP A 864 -29.69 -15.10 2.26
CA ASP A 864 -30.69 -15.73 3.14
C ASP A 864 -32.05 -15.00 3.16
N ASP A 865 -32.22 -13.95 2.35
CA ASP A 865 -33.49 -13.20 2.19
C ASP A 865 -34.30 -13.66 0.94
N GLU A 866 -34.20 -14.93 0.54
CA GLU A 866 -35.17 -15.63 -0.36
C GLU A 866 -35.79 -16.88 0.29
#